data_AF-A0AAE6YFZ1-F1
#
_entry.id   AF-A0AAE6YFZ1-F1
#
_cell.length_a   1.000
_cell.length_b   1.000
_cell.length_c   1.000
_cell.angle_alpha   90.00
_cell.angle_beta   90.00
_cell.angle_gamma   90.00
#
_symmetry.space_group_name_H-M   'P 1'
#
loop_
_entity.id
_entity.type
_entity.pdbx_description
1 polymer ?
#
loop_
_entity_poly.entity_id
_entity_poly.type
_entity_poly.pdbx_seq_one_letter_code
_entity_poly.pdbx_strand_id
1 'polypeptide(L)'
;MAAHGLVAAWVVLALLAASVQQTLPAGRWLAVHLFLVGAATTAVVVWSEHFAVAMLHARLPDRRWSNTRLAAVNLGAVGVLTGMWADRPLLLGAGSALLIAAITAHLVVLVRLGRGALGGRLAPIADYYRAAAAALIVGAVLGWLLATGRGGPQHYAGLKLAHVHATLLGWIGLPVLGTLFMLWPTVLGVRMAERTTVLARRVLILTGGGLLIAVAGLAAGWRPGAVAGVAGYAAGVALAARLLARTVRRRPAISAAAAWTLAAALGWTLAGVVADLVLLAVRPLDALRDTGALLPVLLVGLVAQVLIGALTYLLPIVLATGPKERAALRAVLERAWVPRLVLLNLGVALLALPLPAPAGTVGAVSAGAGAAAFLALVVRVLLRSGRGLLRDAGEQAAAAARRSPLWGTAAGAVVIVLAVLVANSGGDTGGGTGGTTNAAGTAGPGAGTTRTVAVTLAGMRIRPARIEVAAGTALRLKVTNTDTQRHDLKIEDGPATPMLGRNDTRVLDLGPVTADREAWCTLPGHRAAGMTMDIVVKDGTTGGGHAGHTTAATADEDGRGPDLSADFSTGFRARDAALAPVPGGTVHKVELRAVQRTVEVAPGVRQRMWTFGGTAPGPTLHGRVGDVFEVTLVNDDAAMGHGIDFHAGSLAPDRPMRTLRPGERLVYRFRAERAGAWLYHCSTAPMLQHLGNGMYGAVVIDPPGLAKADHTYVLVSSQLYLGTPGSTAQVARMRRNTPDAWVFNGVAGQYAQRPLKVRAGERARFWVVAAGPSDGIAFHIVGTVFDTVYKEGAYLLQPDAAGGSQVLDLAAAQGGFVETTFPEAGHYAFVDHDMRHAEAGAHGTVEVTD
;
A
#
# COMPACT_ATOMS: atom_id res chain seq x y z
N MET A 1 3.33 -6.44 -38.35
CA MET A 1 4.05 -5.16 -38.23
C MET A 1 3.29 -4.19 -37.32
N ALA A 2 2.16 -3.60 -37.74
CA ALA A 2 1.44 -2.57 -36.96
C ALA A 2 1.04 -2.99 -35.52
N ALA A 3 0.49 -4.20 -35.33
CA ALA A 3 0.05 -4.66 -34.00
C ALA A 3 1.21 -4.84 -32.99
N HIS A 4 2.39 -5.29 -33.44
CA HIS A 4 3.57 -5.43 -32.57
C HIS A 4 4.17 -4.07 -32.20
N GLY A 5 4.11 -3.10 -33.10
CA GLY A 5 4.48 -1.71 -32.81
C GLY A 5 3.60 -1.10 -31.73
N LEU A 6 2.29 -1.40 -31.75
CA LEU A 6 1.33 -0.93 -30.75
C LEU A 6 1.61 -1.53 -29.35
N VAL A 7 1.90 -2.83 -29.28
CA VAL A 7 2.31 -3.47 -28.02
C VAL A 7 3.59 -2.83 -27.48
N ALA A 8 4.59 -2.59 -28.34
CA ALA A 8 5.84 -1.95 -27.94
C ALA A 8 5.61 -0.52 -27.42
N ALA A 9 4.74 0.26 -28.07
CA ALA A 9 4.38 1.60 -27.63
C ALA A 9 3.76 1.58 -26.23
N TRP A 10 2.82 0.67 -25.95
CA TRP A 10 2.25 0.52 -24.61
C TRP A 10 3.28 0.12 -23.56
N VAL A 11 4.21 -0.78 -23.90
CA VAL A 11 5.30 -1.17 -22.98
C VAL A 11 6.19 0.04 -22.65
N VAL A 12 6.54 0.84 -23.65
CA VAL A 12 7.33 2.07 -23.44
C VAL A 12 6.58 3.05 -22.55
N LEU A 13 5.28 3.29 -22.81
CA LEU A 13 4.46 4.15 -21.96
C LEU A 13 4.36 3.62 -20.52
N ALA A 14 4.20 2.32 -20.34
CA ALA A 14 4.16 1.71 -19.01
C ALA A 14 5.49 1.86 -18.26
N LEU A 15 6.63 1.71 -18.96
CA LEU A 15 7.96 1.91 -18.38
C LEU A 15 8.21 3.38 -18.01
N LEU A 16 7.79 4.32 -18.85
CA LEU A 16 7.85 5.76 -18.56
C LEU A 16 6.98 6.11 -17.35
N ALA A 17 5.73 5.64 -17.31
CA ALA A 17 4.85 5.86 -16.17
C ALA A 17 5.44 5.25 -14.88
N ALA A 18 6.08 4.08 -14.96
CA ALA A 18 6.78 3.47 -13.83
C ALA A 18 8.01 4.27 -13.38
N SER A 19 8.77 4.89 -14.31
CA SER A 19 9.97 5.66 -13.96
C SER A 19 9.65 6.99 -13.28
N VAL A 20 8.52 7.61 -13.61
CA VAL A 20 8.04 8.85 -12.98
C VAL A 20 6.88 8.63 -12.02
N GLN A 21 6.69 7.39 -11.54
CA GLN A 21 5.52 7.03 -10.72
C GLN A 21 5.42 7.80 -9.39
N GLN A 22 6.53 8.37 -8.90
CA GLN A 22 6.55 9.18 -7.68
C GLN A 22 6.05 10.61 -7.91
N THR A 23 6.04 11.11 -9.15
CA THR A 23 5.59 12.47 -9.50
C THR A 23 4.22 12.50 -10.18
N LEU A 24 3.76 11.36 -10.71
CA LEU A 24 2.46 11.24 -11.35
C LEU A 24 1.35 10.88 -10.35
N PRO A 25 0.20 11.58 -10.39
CA PRO A 25 -1.02 11.15 -9.69
C PRO A 25 -1.37 9.71 -10.07
N ALA A 26 -1.54 8.84 -9.07
CA ALA A 26 -1.81 7.42 -9.25
C ALA A 26 -0.77 6.69 -10.15
N GLY A 27 0.51 7.11 -10.14
CA GLY A 27 1.55 6.60 -11.04
C GLY A 27 1.70 5.07 -11.08
N ARG A 28 1.64 4.40 -9.91
CA ARG A 28 1.66 2.93 -9.84
C ARG A 28 0.44 2.29 -10.51
N TRP A 29 -0.76 2.82 -10.29
CA TRP A 29 -1.98 2.34 -10.94
C TRP A 29 -1.86 2.48 -12.45
N LEU A 30 -1.40 3.65 -12.92
CA LEU A 30 -1.25 3.96 -14.33
C LEU A 30 -0.25 3.02 -15.02
N ALA A 31 0.93 2.82 -14.42
CA ALA A 31 1.95 1.91 -14.97
C ALA A 31 1.43 0.47 -15.11
N VAL A 32 0.74 -0.04 -14.09
CA VAL A 32 0.15 -1.39 -14.10
C VAL A 32 -0.91 -1.53 -15.20
N HIS A 33 -1.82 -0.55 -15.32
CA HIS A 33 -2.91 -0.65 -16.29
C HIS A 33 -2.45 -0.35 -17.73
N LEU A 34 -1.46 0.52 -17.93
CA LEU A 34 -0.79 0.70 -19.23
C LEU A 34 -0.19 -0.61 -19.72
N PHE A 35 0.44 -1.36 -18.83
CA PHE A 35 1.04 -2.64 -19.17
C PHE A 35 -0.03 -3.73 -19.41
N LEU A 36 -1.02 -3.88 -18.52
CA LEU A 36 -1.99 -4.96 -18.59
C LEU A 36 -3.13 -4.68 -19.59
N VAL A 37 -3.81 -3.54 -19.47
CA VAL A 37 -4.94 -3.15 -20.32
C VAL A 37 -4.45 -2.65 -21.69
N GLY A 38 -3.28 -2.01 -21.75
CA GLY A 38 -2.65 -1.62 -23.01
C GLY A 38 -1.91 -2.77 -23.68
N ALA A 39 -0.69 -3.06 -23.20
CA ALA A 39 0.24 -3.97 -23.89
C ALA A 39 -0.23 -5.44 -23.89
N ALA A 40 -0.53 -6.00 -22.73
CA ALA A 40 -0.86 -7.42 -22.59
C ALA A 40 -2.20 -7.75 -23.27
N THR A 41 -3.23 -6.93 -23.09
CA THR A 41 -4.54 -7.12 -23.74
C THR A 41 -4.44 -7.03 -25.26
N THR A 42 -3.70 -6.07 -25.79
CA THR A 42 -3.42 -5.98 -27.23
C THR A 42 -2.73 -7.25 -27.75
N ALA A 43 -1.73 -7.76 -27.02
CA ALA A 43 -1.05 -9.00 -27.38
C ALA A 43 -1.99 -10.21 -27.34
N VAL A 44 -2.78 -10.37 -26.26
CA VAL A 44 -3.71 -11.49 -26.08
C VAL A 44 -4.74 -11.52 -27.20
N VAL A 45 -5.37 -10.39 -27.55
CA VAL A 45 -6.40 -10.33 -28.62
C VAL A 45 -5.85 -10.71 -29.99
N VAL A 46 -4.61 -10.32 -30.29
CA VAL A 46 -3.94 -10.64 -31.56
C VAL A 46 -3.59 -12.12 -31.63
N TRP A 47 -2.97 -12.65 -30.58
CA TRP A 47 -2.48 -14.02 -30.57
C TRP A 47 -3.58 -15.06 -30.35
N SER A 48 -4.63 -14.73 -29.58
CA SER A 48 -5.78 -15.63 -29.38
C SER A 48 -6.50 -15.94 -30.69
N GLU A 49 -6.71 -14.94 -31.56
CA GLU A 49 -7.30 -15.16 -32.89
C GLU A 49 -6.38 -16.02 -33.76
N HIS A 50 -5.09 -15.71 -33.79
CA HIS A 50 -4.10 -16.45 -34.57
C HIS A 50 -4.04 -17.93 -34.15
N PHE A 51 -3.96 -18.20 -32.85
CA PHE A 51 -3.95 -19.57 -32.32
C PHE A 51 -5.29 -20.27 -32.49
N ALA A 52 -6.42 -19.58 -32.30
CA ALA A 52 -7.74 -20.17 -32.52
C ALA A 52 -7.91 -20.63 -33.97
N VAL A 53 -7.51 -19.80 -34.94
CA VAL A 53 -7.51 -20.16 -36.37
C VAL A 53 -6.64 -21.39 -36.63
N ALA A 54 -5.41 -21.41 -36.08
CA ALA A 54 -4.49 -22.52 -36.26
C ALA A 54 -5.00 -23.84 -35.63
N MET A 55 -5.55 -23.81 -34.42
CA MET A 55 -6.01 -25.02 -33.71
C MET A 55 -7.31 -25.59 -34.25
N LEU A 56 -8.22 -24.71 -34.68
CA LEU A 56 -9.52 -25.08 -35.19
C LEU A 56 -9.47 -25.36 -36.70
N HIS A 57 -8.32 -25.16 -37.35
CA HIS A 57 -8.20 -25.22 -38.82
C HIS A 57 -9.27 -24.37 -39.51
N ALA A 58 -9.61 -23.23 -38.91
CA ALA A 58 -10.66 -22.34 -39.37
C ALA A 58 -10.13 -21.38 -40.44
N ARG A 59 -11.04 -20.75 -41.20
CA ARG A 59 -10.65 -19.66 -42.11
C ARG A 59 -10.29 -18.41 -41.29
N LEU A 60 -9.29 -17.67 -41.78
CA LEU A 60 -8.92 -16.38 -41.21
C LEU A 60 -10.13 -15.44 -41.27
N PRO A 61 -10.49 -14.76 -40.16
CA PRO A 61 -11.47 -13.69 -40.18
C PRO A 61 -11.07 -12.57 -41.15
N ASP A 62 -12.05 -11.81 -41.63
CA ASP A 62 -11.79 -10.64 -42.47
C ASP A 62 -10.84 -9.67 -41.73
N ARG A 63 -9.74 -9.32 -42.40
CA ARG A 63 -8.70 -8.44 -41.89
C ARG A 63 -9.25 -7.07 -41.50
N ARG A 64 -10.27 -6.56 -42.20
CA ARG A 64 -10.94 -5.29 -41.83
C ARG A 64 -11.60 -5.43 -40.46
N TRP A 65 -12.37 -6.50 -40.25
CA TRP A 65 -13.04 -6.77 -38.98
C TRP A 65 -12.06 -6.99 -37.83
N SER A 66 -10.97 -7.73 -38.05
CA SER A 66 -9.93 -7.93 -37.04
C SER A 66 -9.23 -6.63 -36.66
N ASN A 67 -8.95 -5.76 -37.64
CA ASN A 67 -8.35 -4.44 -37.39
C ASN A 67 -9.31 -3.50 -36.65
N THR A 68 -10.59 -3.43 -37.06
CA THR A 68 -11.60 -2.59 -36.38
C THR A 68 -11.76 -2.99 -34.93
N ARG A 69 -11.82 -4.28 -34.64
CA ARG A 69 -11.92 -4.79 -33.27
C ARG A 69 -10.67 -4.47 -32.44
N LEU A 70 -9.48 -4.64 -33.02
CA LEU A 70 -8.23 -4.29 -32.35
C LEU A 70 -8.14 -2.78 -32.04
N ALA A 71 -8.59 -1.94 -32.97
CA ALA A 71 -8.68 -0.50 -32.78
C ALA A 71 -9.69 -0.15 -31.67
N ALA A 72 -10.87 -0.79 -31.66
CA ALA A 72 -11.88 -0.59 -30.62
C ALA A 72 -11.37 -0.98 -29.21
N VAL A 73 -10.63 -2.11 -29.09
CA VAL A 73 -9.99 -2.50 -27.82
C VAL A 73 -9.01 -1.43 -27.35
N ASN A 74 -8.18 -0.89 -28.24
CA ASN A 74 -7.18 0.11 -27.88
C ASN A 74 -7.79 1.49 -27.58
N LEU A 75 -8.82 1.91 -28.32
CA LEU A 75 -9.58 3.12 -28.03
C LEU A 75 -10.31 3.01 -26.70
N GLY A 76 -10.91 1.84 -26.41
CA GLY A 76 -11.51 1.54 -25.11
C GLY A 76 -10.48 1.61 -23.98
N ALA A 77 -9.31 0.98 -24.16
CA ALA A 77 -8.20 1.05 -23.21
C ALA A 77 -7.74 2.50 -22.96
N VAL A 78 -7.52 3.29 -24.01
CA VAL A 78 -7.18 4.73 -23.89
C VAL A 78 -8.28 5.47 -23.15
N GLY A 79 -9.55 5.25 -23.44
CA GLY A 79 -10.67 5.90 -22.76
C GLY A 79 -10.77 5.53 -21.28
N VAL A 80 -10.53 4.27 -20.91
CA VAL A 80 -10.47 3.84 -19.50
C VAL A 80 -9.29 4.51 -18.79
N LEU A 81 -8.10 4.46 -19.38
CA LEU A 81 -6.87 4.98 -18.78
C LEU A 81 -6.92 6.50 -18.62
N THR A 82 -7.32 7.22 -19.67
CA THR A 82 -7.44 8.69 -19.64
C THR A 82 -8.63 9.14 -18.81
N GLY A 83 -9.76 8.43 -18.90
CA GLY A 83 -10.94 8.69 -18.08
C GLY A 83 -10.66 8.56 -16.59
N MET A 84 -9.92 7.53 -16.17
CA MET A 84 -9.51 7.40 -14.77
C MET A 84 -8.44 8.42 -14.39
N TRP A 85 -7.39 8.59 -15.20
CA TRP A 85 -6.27 9.48 -14.88
C TRP A 85 -6.68 10.96 -14.83
N ALA A 86 -7.67 11.37 -15.62
CA ALA A 86 -8.19 12.74 -15.67
C ALA A 86 -9.49 12.94 -14.86
N ASP A 87 -9.89 11.96 -14.04
CA ASP A 87 -11.14 11.95 -13.25
C ASP A 87 -12.40 12.31 -14.07
N ARG A 88 -12.50 11.75 -15.29
CA ARG A 88 -13.64 11.96 -16.19
C ARG A 88 -14.54 10.73 -16.18
N PRO A 89 -15.57 10.66 -15.32
CA PRO A 89 -16.41 9.47 -15.16
C PRO A 89 -17.17 9.10 -16.45
N LEU A 90 -17.55 10.09 -17.27
CA LEU A 90 -18.18 9.84 -18.57
C LEU A 90 -17.22 9.19 -19.56
N LEU A 91 -15.97 9.67 -19.63
CA LEU A 91 -14.95 9.11 -20.51
C LEU A 91 -14.53 7.70 -20.05
N LEU A 92 -14.39 7.51 -18.74
CA LEU A 92 -14.14 6.21 -18.12
C LEU A 92 -15.28 5.23 -18.42
N GLY A 93 -16.54 5.66 -18.27
CA GLY A 93 -17.72 4.85 -18.58
C GLY A 93 -17.79 4.49 -20.06
N ALA A 94 -17.60 5.46 -20.96
CA ALA A 94 -17.59 5.24 -22.41
C ALA A 94 -16.44 4.32 -22.84
N GLY A 95 -15.23 4.53 -22.30
CA GLY A 95 -14.07 3.66 -22.53
C GLY A 95 -14.31 2.23 -22.05
N SER A 96 -14.89 2.07 -20.85
CA SER A 96 -15.23 0.75 -20.29
C SER A 96 -16.28 0.04 -21.14
N ALA A 97 -17.33 0.73 -21.56
CA ALA A 97 -18.37 0.18 -22.43
C ALA A 97 -17.81 -0.25 -23.79
N LEU A 98 -16.95 0.58 -24.40
CA LEU A 98 -16.30 0.27 -25.67
C LEU A 98 -15.37 -0.95 -25.54
N LEU A 99 -14.58 -1.02 -24.47
CA LEU A 99 -13.71 -2.15 -24.19
C LEU A 99 -14.53 -3.44 -24.02
N ILE A 100 -15.60 -3.41 -23.23
CA ILE A 100 -16.51 -4.55 -23.03
C ILE A 100 -17.13 -4.98 -24.35
N ALA A 101 -17.63 -4.05 -25.16
CA ALA A 101 -18.23 -4.35 -26.46
C ALA A 101 -17.20 -5.00 -27.41
N ALA A 102 -15.98 -4.46 -27.48
CA ALA A 102 -14.93 -4.98 -28.34
C ALA A 102 -14.47 -6.39 -27.93
N ILE A 103 -14.35 -6.66 -26.63
CA ILE A 103 -14.00 -7.99 -26.10
C ILE A 103 -15.16 -8.98 -26.26
N THR A 104 -16.40 -8.52 -26.12
CA THR A 104 -17.60 -9.34 -26.42
C THR A 104 -17.63 -9.73 -27.89
N ALA A 105 -17.37 -8.80 -28.80
CA ALA A 105 -17.23 -9.09 -30.22
C ALA A 105 -16.10 -10.09 -30.50
N HIS A 106 -14.97 -9.98 -29.78
CA HIS A 106 -13.87 -10.93 -29.88
C HIS A 106 -14.28 -12.34 -29.41
N LEU A 107 -14.98 -12.44 -28.28
CA LEU A 107 -15.53 -13.70 -27.78
C LEU A 107 -16.48 -14.35 -28.80
N VAL A 108 -17.37 -13.56 -29.42
CA VAL A 108 -18.28 -14.05 -30.46
C VAL A 108 -17.51 -14.62 -31.65
N VAL A 109 -16.42 -13.97 -32.09
CA VAL A 109 -15.55 -14.50 -33.15
C VAL A 109 -14.93 -15.84 -32.73
N LEU A 110 -14.36 -15.93 -31.54
CA LEU A 110 -13.75 -17.17 -31.03
C LEU A 110 -14.76 -18.32 -30.90
N VAL A 111 -16.02 -18.02 -30.57
CA VAL A 111 -17.12 -19.00 -30.53
C VAL A 111 -17.52 -19.42 -31.95
N ARG A 112 -17.68 -18.47 -32.88
CA ARG A 112 -18.05 -18.76 -34.28
C ARG A 112 -16.99 -19.59 -35.01
N LEU A 113 -15.70 -19.29 -34.80
CA LEU A 113 -14.60 -20.10 -35.33
C LEU A 113 -14.70 -21.57 -34.90
N GLY A 114 -15.25 -21.85 -33.71
CA GLY A 114 -15.46 -23.21 -33.23
C GLY A 114 -16.65 -23.95 -33.85
N ARG A 115 -17.68 -23.23 -34.31
CA ARG A 115 -18.92 -23.84 -34.84
C ARG A 115 -18.80 -24.30 -36.29
N GLY A 116 -17.89 -23.72 -37.06
CA GLY A 116 -17.65 -24.06 -38.47
C GLY A 116 -16.41 -24.91 -38.74
N ALA A 117 -15.71 -25.35 -37.70
CA ALA A 117 -14.48 -26.12 -37.80
C ALA A 117 -14.76 -27.64 -37.78
N LEU A 118 -14.13 -28.39 -38.68
CA LEU A 118 -14.02 -29.85 -38.56
C LEU A 118 -13.15 -30.12 -37.34
N GLY A 119 -13.79 -30.37 -36.19
CA GLY A 119 -13.17 -30.38 -34.85
C GLY A 119 -11.78 -31.00 -34.81
N GLY A 120 -10.76 -30.14 -34.67
CA GLY A 120 -9.38 -30.59 -34.52
C GLY A 120 -9.13 -31.15 -33.12
N ARG A 121 -8.12 -32.03 -33.00
CA ARG A 121 -7.62 -32.57 -31.72
C ARG A 121 -7.39 -31.47 -30.67
N LEU A 122 -7.08 -30.24 -31.08
CA LEU A 122 -6.77 -29.09 -30.23
C LEU A 122 -7.96 -28.17 -29.92
N ALA A 123 -9.17 -28.50 -30.36
CA ALA A 123 -10.35 -27.66 -30.12
C ALA A 123 -10.59 -27.28 -28.64
N PRO A 124 -10.37 -28.17 -27.64
CA PRO A 124 -10.51 -27.81 -26.23
C PRO A 124 -9.55 -26.73 -25.73
N ILE A 125 -8.43 -26.49 -26.43
CA ILE A 125 -7.48 -25.44 -26.06
C ILE A 125 -8.05 -24.06 -26.42
N ALA A 126 -8.91 -23.98 -27.44
CA ALA A 126 -9.58 -22.72 -27.81
C ALA A 126 -10.53 -22.20 -26.70
N ASP A 127 -11.03 -23.08 -25.82
CA ASP A 127 -11.91 -22.72 -24.71
C ASP A 127 -11.20 -21.88 -23.64
N TYR A 128 -9.88 -21.97 -23.50
CA TYR A 128 -9.11 -21.09 -22.61
C TYR A 128 -9.26 -19.62 -23.01
N TYR A 129 -9.17 -19.31 -24.31
CA TYR A 129 -9.31 -17.93 -24.79
C TYR A 129 -10.75 -17.41 -24.65
N ARG A 130 -11.74 -18.30 -24.78
CA ARG A 130 -13.15 -17.96 -24.55
C ARG A 130 -13.41 -17.62 -23.07
N ALA A 131 -12.93 -18.48 -22.16
CA ALA A 131 -13.03 -18.26 -20.73
C ALA A 131 -12.29 -16.99 -20.29
N ALA A 132 -11.11 -16.73 -20.86
CA ALA A 132 -10.35 -15.50 -20.62
C ALA A 132 -11.13 -14.25 -21.03
N ALA A 133 -11.70 -14.22 -22.23
CA ALA A 133 -12.47 -13.08 -22.70
C ALA A 133 -13.69 -12.78 -21.80
N ALA A 134 -14.38 -13.82 -21.33
CA ALA A 134 -15.43 -13.67 -20.32
C ALA A 134 -14.90 -13.07 -19.01
N ALA A 135 -13.74 -13.53 -18.53
CA ALA A 135 -13.13 -13.01 -17.32
C ALA A 135 -12.72 -11.53 -17.45
N LEU A 136 -12.26 -11.07 -18.63
CA LEU A 136 -11.99 -9.65 -18.85
C LEU A 136 -13.25 -8.80 -18.84
N ILE A 137 -14.38 -9.30 -19.38
CA ILE A 137 -15.66 -8.59 -19.33
C ILE A 137 -16.06 -8.38 -17.87
N VAL A 138 -16.01 -9.44 -17.05
CA VAL A 138 -16.28 -9.36 -15.61
C VAL A 138 -15.30 -8.40 -14.92
N GLY A 139 -14.01 -8.51 -15.22
CA GLY A 139 -12.98 -7.63 -14.69
C GLY A 139 -13.22 -6.16 -15.03
N ALA A 140 -13.60 -5.84 -16.26
CA ALA A 140 -13.89 -4.47 -16.69
C ALA A 140 -15.12 -3.88 -15.96
N VAL A 141 -16.18 -4.67 -15.77
CA VAL A 141 -17.36 -4.25 -14.98
C VAL A 141 -16.97 -3.98 -13.52
N LEU A 142 -16.21 -4.89 -12.89
CA LEU A 142 -15.72 -4.70 -11.52
C LEU A 142 -14.82 -3.47 -11.40
N GLY A 143 -13.95 -3.24 -12.38
CA GLY A 143 -13.07 -2.08 -12.44
C GLY A 143 -13.84 -0.76 -12.53
N TRP A 144 -14.89 -0.73 -13.35
CA TRP A 144 -15.79 0.43 -13.46
C TRP A 144 -16.58 0.68 -12.17
N LEU A 145 -17.08 -0.37 -11.50
CA LEU A 145 -17.76 -0.26 -10.20
C LEU A 145 -16.83 0.30 -9.12
N LEU A 146 -15.58 -0.16 -9.09
CA LEU A 146 -14.55 0.33 -8.17
C LEU A 146 -14.22 1.80 -8.42
N ALA A 147 -14.00 2.18 -9.69
CA ALA A 147 -13.63 3.54 -10.05
C ALA A 147 -14.76 4.56 -9.89
N THR A 148 -16.02 4.11 -9.91
CA THR A 148 -17.20 4.99 -9.71
C THR A 148 -17.78 4.94 -8.30
N GLY A 149 -17.22 4.13 -7.39
CA GLY A 149 -17.71 3.99 -6.02
C GLY A 149 -19.05 3.27 -5.87
N ARG A 150 -19.67 2.82 -6.96
CA ARG A 150 -21.01 2.19 -6.97
C ARG A 150 -21.09 0.86 -6.23
N GLY A 151 -19.95 0.23 -5.93
CA GLY A 151 -19.90 -0.99 -5.12
C GLY A 151 -20.13 -0.79 -3.62
N GLY A 152 -20.10 0.45 -3.15
CA GLY A 152 -20.17 0.80 -1.72
C GLY A 152 -18.88 0.45 -0.96
N PRO A 153 -18.60 1.17 0.15
CA PRO A 153 -17.33 1.03 0.87
C PRO A 153 -17.14 -0.35 1.53
N GLN A 154 -18.22 -1.00 1.96
CA GLN A 154 -18.19 -2.31 2.63
C GLN A 154 -17.74 -3.46 1.71
N HIS A 155 -17.97 -3.36 0.40
CA HIS A 155 -17.60 -4.41 -0.56
C HIS A 155 -16.30 -4.10 -1.31
N TYR A 156 -15.68 -2.94 -1.07
CA TYR A 156 -14.55 -2.46 -1.85
C TYR A 156 -13.37 -3.45 -1.86
N ALA A 157 -13.00 -4.00 -0.70
CA ALA A 157 -11.90 -4.97 -0.61
C ALA A 157 -12.18 -6.24 -1.43
N GLY A 158 -13.39 -6.80 -1.29
CA GLY A 158 -13.83 -7.97 -2.04
C GLY A 158 -13.88 -7.73 -3.55
N LEU A 159 -14.47 -6.61 -3.98
CA LEU A 159 -14.56 -6.22 -5.39
C LEU A 159 -13.19 -5.95 -6.02
N LYS A 160 -12.26 -5.32 -5.28
CA LYS A 160 -10.89 -5.08 -5.71
C LYS A 160 -10.16 -6.40 -5.93
N LEU A 161 -10.23 -7.32 -4.97
CA LEU A 161 -9.61 -8.65 -5.11
C LEU A 161 -10.25 -9.43 -6.26
N ALA A 162 -11.58 -9.41 -6.39
CA ALA A 162 -12.30 -10.04 -7.49
C ALA A 162 -11.86 -9.49 -8.86
N HIS A 163 -11.71 -8.16 -8.99
CA HIS A 163 -11.20 -7.50 -10.19
C HIS A 163 -9.79 -7.99 -10.55
N VAL A 164 -8.89 -8.02 -9.56
CA VAL A 164 -7.51 -8.51 -9.72
C VAL A 164 -7.49 -9.97 -10.17
N HIS A 165 -8.28 -10.85 -9.55
CA HIS A 165 -8.35 -12.26 -9.92
C HIS A 165 -8.93 -12.47 -11.33
N ALA A 166 -10.03 -11.79 -11.65
CA ALA A 166 -10.66 -11.90 -12.97
C ALA A 166 -9.72 -11.44 -14.09
N THR A 167 -8.97 -10.36 -13.88
CA THR A 167 -8.06 -9.80 -14.89
C THR A 167 -6.72 -10.53 -14.96
N LEU A 168 -6.10 -10.91 -13.83
CA LEU A 168 -4.79 -11.57 -13.84
C LEU A 168 -4.90 -13.07 -14.02
N LEU A 169 -5.65 -13.77 -13.18
CA LEU A 169 -5.78 -15.24 -13.26
C LEU A 169 -6.69 -15.66 -14.42
N GLY A 170 -7.71 -14.85 -14.72
CA GLY A 170 -8.61 -15.05 -15.86
C GLY A 170 -8.03 -14.58 -17.18
N TRP A 171 -8.05 -13.27 -17.41
CA TRP A 171 -7.71 -12.70 -18.71
C TRP A 171 -6.25 -12.96 -19.14
N ILE A 172 -5.29 -12.91 -18.22
CA ILE A 172 -3.88 -13.23 -18.55
C ILE A 172 -3.58 -14.71 -18.33
N GLY A 173 -3.93 -15.27 -17.17
CA GLY A 173 -3.51 -16.63 -16.78
C GLY A 173 -4.08 -17.73 -17.68
N LEU A 174 -5.37 -17.67 -18.04
CA LEU A 174 -5.99 -18.72 -18.87
C LEU A 174 -5.39 -18.79 -20.28
N PRO A 175 -5.22 -17.68 -21.04
CA PRO A 175 -4.57 -17.74 -22.34
C PRO A 175 -3.13 -18.25 -22.26
N VAL A 176 -2.39 -17.89 -21.22
CA VAL A 176 -1.02 -18.39 -21.01
C VAL A 176 -1.03 -19.91 -20.84
N LEU A 177 -1.85 -20.44 -19.93
CA LEU A 177 -1.97 -21.88 -19.71
C LEU A 177 -2.42 -22.63 -20.96
N GLY A 178 -3.43 -22.12 -21.66
CA GLY A 178 -3.92 -22.70 -22.91
C GLY A 178 -2.83 -22.73 -24.00
N THR A 179 -2.14 -21.61 -24.18
CA THR A 179 -1.06 -21.49 -25.18
C THR A 179 0.11 -22.43 -24.85
N LEU A 180 0.46 -22.59 -23.57
CA LEU A 180 1.57 -23.47 -23.16
C LEU A 180 1.39 -24.93 -23.60
N PHE A 181 0.15 -25.46 -23.63
CA PHE A 181 -0.09 -26.82 -24.11
C PHE A 181 0.31 -27.04 -25.58
N MET A 182 0.28 -25.98 -26.40
CA MET A 182 0.72 -26.02 -27.80
C MET A 182 2.17 -25.54 -27.97
N LEU A 183 2.51 -24.41 -27.36
CA LEU A 183 3.79 -23.75 -27.53
C LEU A 183 4.92 -24.58 -26.95
N TRP A 184 4.69 -25.27 -25.82
CA TRP A 184 5.74 -26.02 -25.14
C TRP A 184 6.29 -27.20 -25.95
N PRO A 185 5.47 -28.14 -26.48
CA PRO A 185 5.98 -29.18 -27.38
C PRO A 185 6.71 -28.59 -28.59
N THR A 186 6.21 -27.47 -29.12
CA THR A 186 6.75 -26.80 -30.31
C THR A 186 8.15 -26.22 -30.04
N VAL A 187 8.33 -25.53 -28.92
CA VAL A 187 9.62 -24.98 -28.46
C VAL A 187 10.63 -26.10 -28.15
N LEU A 188 10.15 -27.27 -27.69
CA LEU A 188 10.99 -28.43 -27.43
C LEU A 188 11.27 -29.29 -28.67
N GLY A 189 10.54 -29.09 -29.78
CA GLY A 189 10.65 -29.94 -30.97
C GLY A 189 10.11 -31.36 -30.78
N VAL A 190 9.22 -31.57 -29.81
CA VAL A 190 8.65 -32.88 -29.50
C VAL A 190 7.22 -32.98 -30.01
N ARG A 191 6.82 -34.18 -30.44
CA ARG A 191 5.42 -34.45 -30.80
C ARG A 191 4.54 -34.34 -29.57
N MET A 192 3.37 -33.75 -29.74
CA MET A 192 2.39 -33.60 -28.66
C MET A 192 1.89 -34.98 -28.21
N ALA A 193 1.94 -35.24 -26.90
CA ALA A 193 1.51 -36.52 -26.35
C ALA A 193 0.00 -36.71 -26.49
N GLU A 194 -0.45 -37.96 -26.61
CA GLU A 194 -1.85 -38.21 -26.95
C GLU A 194 -2.86 -37.78 -25.88
N ARG A 195 -2.44 -37.85 -24.62
CA ARG A 195 -3.25 -37.46 -23.46
C ARG A 195 -3.29 -35.95 -23.20
N THR A 196 -2.58 -35.13 -23.99
CA THR A 196 -2.43 -33.68 -23.74
C THR A 196 -3.77 -32.95 -23.77
N THR A 197 -4.68 -33.34 -24.65
CA THR A 197 -5.98 -32.68 -24.84
C THR A 197 -6.95 -32.96 -23.70
N VAL A 198 -6.99 -34.21 -23.23
CA VAL A 198 -7.76 -34.62 -22.05
C VAL A 198 -7.25 -33.88 -20.81
N LEU A 199 -5.93 -33.77 -20.66
CA LEU A 199 -5.35 -33.04 -19.53
C LEU A 199 -5.64 -31.55 -19.62
N ALA A 200 -5.51 -30.94 -20.81
CA ALA A 200 -5.82 -29.54 -21.03
C ALA A 200 -7.27 -29.22 -20.67
N ARG A 201 -8.23 -30.11 -20.98
CA ARG A 201 -9.62 -29.93 -20.55
C ARG A 201 -9.79 -30.01 -19.03
N ARG A 202 -9.13 -30.96 -18.36
CA ARG A 202 -9.16 -31.06 -16.89
C ARG A 202 -8.56 -29.83 -16.21
N VAL A 203 -7.43 -29.35 -16.72
CA VAL A 203 -6.81 -28.11 -16.23
C VAL A 203 -7.75 -26.93 -16.39
N LEU A 204 -8.45 -26.81 -17.54
CA LEU A 204 -9.40 -25.72 -17.76
C LEU A 204 -10.59 -25.77 -16.79
N ILE A 205 -11.12 -26.98 -16.51
CA ILE A 205 -12.20 -27.13 -15.54
C ILE A 205 -11.75 -26.67 -14.15
N LEU A 206 -10.54 -27.05 -13.74
CA LEU A 206 -9.96 -26.67 -12.45
C LEU A 206 -9.67 -25.16 -12.38
N THR A 207 -9.00 -24.60 -13.38
CA THR A 207 -8.62 -23.17 -13.38
C THR A 207 -9.80 -22.26 -13.69
N GLY A 208 -10.62 -22.58 -14.68
CA GLY A 208 -11.81 -21.80 -15.04
C GLY A 208 -12.90 -21.88 -13.98
N GLY A 209 -13.21 -23.10 -13.51
CA GLY A 209 -14.18 -23.31 -12.42
C GLY A 209 -13.70 -22.72 -11.10
N GLY A 210 -12.44 -22.96 -10.74
CA GLY A 210 -11.81 -22.36 -9.57
C GLY A 210 -11.80 -20.84 -9.60
N LEU A 211 -11.47 -20.23 -10.75
CA LEU A 211 -11.54 -18.78 -10.92
C LEU A 211 -12.97 -18.24 -10.73
N LEU A 212 -13.98 -18.89 -11.31
CA LEU A 212 -15.37 -18.45 -11.18
C LEU A 212 -15.82 -18.47 -9.72
N ILE A 213 -15.50 -19.54 -8.99
CA ILE A 213 -15.77 -19.67 -7.56
C ILE A 213 -15.00 -18.60 -6.77
N ALA A 214 -13.72 -18.37 -7.11
CA ALA A 214 -12.88 -17.38 -6.43
C ALA A 214 -13.43 -15.96 -6.60
N VAL A 215 -13.72 -15.54 -7.84
CA VAL A 215 -14.25 -14.21 -8.16
C VAL A 215 -15.62 -14.00 -7.52
N ALA A 216 -16.52 -14.99 -7.58
CA ALA A 216 -17.83 -14.91 -6.93
C ALA A 216 -17.70 -14.81 -5.41
N GLY A 217 -16.84 -15.65 -4.80
CA GLY A 217 -16.57 -15.61 -3.37
C GLY A 217 -15.98 -14.28 -2.91
N LEU A 218 -15.01 -13.75 -3.63
CA LEU A 218 -14.40 -12.44 -3.33
C LEU A 218 -15.40 -11.29 -3.47
N ALA A 219 -16.16 -11.25 -4.57
CA ALA A 219 -17.16 -10.21 -4.80
C ALA A 219 -18.28 -10.23 -3.75
N ALA A 220 -18.65 -11.41 -3.26
CA ALA A 220 -19.66 -11.59 -2.21
C ALA A 220 -19.11 -11.50 -0.77
N GLY A 221 -17.80 -11.28 -0.58
CA GLY A 221 -17.16 -11.33 0.74
C GLY A 221 -17.09 -12.74 1.36
N TRP A 222 -17.43 -13.79 0.62
CA TRP A 222 -17.41 -15.19 1.05
C TRP A 222 -16.01 -15.81 0.92
N ARG A 223 -15.19 -15.58 1.95
CA ARG A 223 -13.78 -16.02 2.01
C ARG A 223 -13.58 -17.55 1.86
N PRO A 224 -14.36 -18.45 2.49
CA PRO A 224 -14.20 -19.89 2.27
C PRO A 224 -14.40 -20.30 0.80
N GLY A 225 -15.37 -19.69 0.11
CA GLY A 225 -15.56 -19.85 -1.32
C GLY A 225 -14.35 -19.35 -2.11
N ALA A 226 -13.83 -18.17 -1.78
CA ALA A 226 -12.63 -17.62 -2.39
C ALA A 226 -11.42 -18.57 -2.27
N VAL A 227 -11.16 -19.08 -1.07
CA VAL A 227 -10.07 -20.05 -0.79
C VAL A 227 -10.25 -21.33 -1.58
N ALA A 228 -11.46 -21.90 -1.60
CA ALA A 228 -11.75 -23.10 -2.38
C ALA A 228 -11.54 -22.89 -3.89
N GLY A 229 -11.95 -21.73 -4.40
CA GLY A 229 -11.75 -21.34 -5.79
C GLY A 229 -10.28 -21.22 -6.17
N VAL A 230 -9.48 -20.49 -5.38
CA VAL A 230 -8.03 -20.33 -5.62
C VAL A 230 -7.29 -21.66 -5.45
N ALA A 231 -7.70 -22.51 -4.51
CA ALA A 231 -7.14 -23.87 -4.38
C ALA A 231 -7.41 -24.73 -5.64
N GLY A 232 -8.62 -24.65 -6.19
CA GLY A 232 -8.95 -25.30 -7.47
C GLY A 232 -8.08 -24.78 -8.62
N TYR A 233 -7.85 -23.46 -8.69
CA TYR A 233 -6.95 -22.86 -9.66
C TYR A 233 -5.50 -23.36 -9.50
N ALA A 234 -4.97 -23.35 -8.27
CA ALA A 234 -3.63 -23.83 -7.95
C ALA A 234 -3.42 -25.29 -8.38
N ALA A 235 -4.41 -26.15 -8.11
CA ALA A 235 -4.37 -27.55 -8.50
C ALA A 235 -4.29 -27.73 -10.03
N GLY A 236 -5.04 -26.92 -10.79
CA GLY A 236 -4.98 -26.94 -12.25
C GLY A 236 -3.61 -26.48 -12.78
N VAL A 237 -3.03 -25.41 -12.23
CA VAL A 237 -1.68 -24.95 -12.60
C VAL A 237 -0.62 -26.00 -12.28
N ALA A 238 -0.67 -26.61 -11.08
CA ALA A 238 0.24 -27.67 -10.68
C ALA A 238 0.16 -28.90 -11.61
N LEU A 239 -1.05 -29.26 -12.06
CA LEU A 239 -1.27 -30.34 -13.02
C LEU A 239 -0.65 -30.03 -14.38
N ALA A 240 -0.79 -28.79 -14.87
CA ALA A 240 -0.13 -28.33 -16.09
C ALA A 240 1.41 -28.36 -15.94
N ALA A 241 1.95 -27.81 -14.85
CA ALA A 241 3.39 -27.79 -14.57
C ALA A 241 3.99 -29.21 -14.53
N ARG A 242 3.30 -30.16 -13.91
CA ARG A 242 3.73 -31.57 -13.86
C ARG A 242 3.83 -32.20 -15.25
N LEU A 243 2.90 -31.89 -16.16
CA LEU A 243 2.98 -32.39 -17.54
C LEU A 243 4.21 -31.82 -18.24
N LEU A 244 4.37 -30.49 -18.17
CA LEU A 244 5.41 -29.76 -18.90
C LEU A 244 6.82 -30.13 -18.41
N ALA A 245 6.99 -30.32 -17.10
CA ALA A 245 8.25 -30.78 -16.50
C ALA A 245 8.65 -32.20 -16.97
N ARG A 246 7.67 -33.09 -17.21
CA ARG A 246 7.94 -34.45 -17.73
C ARG A 246 8.38 -34.45 -19.19
N THR A 247 7.91 -33.50 -20.00
CA THR A 247 8.25 -33.40 -21.43
C THR A 247 9.68 -32.88 -21.66
N VAL A 248 10.18 -31.96 -20.82
CA VAL A 248 11.54 -31.38 -20.95
C VAL A 248 12.65 -32.42 -20.81
N ARG A 249 12.48 -33.43 -19.95
CA ARG A 249 13.54 -34.39 -19.62
C ARG A 249 13.94 -35.36 -20.75
N ARG A 250 13.35 -35.24 -21.95
CA ARG A 250 13.48 -36.25 -23.02
C ARG A 250 14.30 -35.83 -24.24
N ARG A 251 14.44 -34.53 -24.54
CA ARG A 251 15.17 -34.01 -25.73
C ARG A 251 15.69 -32.59 -25.47
N PRO A 252 16.81 -32.18 -26.08
CA PRO A 252 17.25 -30.78 -26.04
C PRO A 252 16.25 -29.89 -26.79
N ALA A 253 15.95 -28.72 -26.23
CA ALA A 253 14.97 -27.78 -26.78
C ALA A 253 15.44 -27.17 -28.12
N ILE A 254 14.50 -26.89 -29.03
CA ILE A 254 14.76 -26.10 -30.24
C ILE A 254 15.16 -24.67 -29.87
N SER A 255 14.58 -24.14 -28.79
CA SER A 255 14.93 -22.85 -28.19
C SER A 255 15.05 -23.00 -26.69
N ALA A 256 16.28 -23.08 -26.18
CA ALA A 256 16.52 -23.19 -24.75
C ALA A 256 16.05 -21.94 -24.01
N ALA A 257 16.30 -20.75 -24.59
CA ALA A 257 15.89 -19.48 -24.00
C ALA A 257 14.37 -19.40 -23.83
N ALA A 258 13.60 -19.72 -24.87
CA ALA A 258 12.13 -19.71 -24.79
C ALA A 258 11.62 -20.79 -23.81
N ALA A 259 12.21 -21.99 -23.82
CA ALA A 259 11.79 -23.06 -22.92
C ALA A 259 11.96 -22.66 -21.45
N TRP A 260 13.14 -22.18 -21.07
CA TRP A 260 13.45 -21.85 -19.67
C TRP A 260 12.71 -20.60 -19.17
N THR A 261 12.54 -19.57 -20.00
CA THR A 261 11.73 -18.39 -19.65
C THR A 261 10.25 -18.75 -19.45
N LEU A 262 9.67 -19.58 -20.32
CA LEU A 262 8.30 -20.08 -20.15
C LEU A 262 8.17 -20.99 -18.92
N ALA A 263 9.20 -21.80 -18.61
CA ALA A 263 9.24 -22.65 -17.43
C ALA A 263 9.22 -21.82 -16.14
N ALA A 264 10.09 -20.80 -16.09
CA ALA A 264 10.18 -19.88 -14.97
C ALA A 264 8.87 -19.10 -14.78
N ALA A 265 8.23 -18.67 -15.89
CA ALA A 265 6.93 -18.02 -15.81
C ALA A 265 5.85 -18.91 -15.18
N LEU A 266 5.80 -20.19 -15.56
CA LEU A 266 4.87 -21.14 -14.98
C LEU A 266 5.18 -21.42 -13.50
N GLY A 267 6.47 -21.48 -13.15
CA GLY A 267 6.93 -21.61 -11.77
C GLY A 267 6.48 -20.45 -10.89
N TRP A 268 6.69 -19.20 -11.35
CA TRP A 268 6.21 -18.01 -10.65
C TRP A 268 4.69 -17.90 -10.60
N THR A 269 3.99 -18.37 -11.63
CA THR A 269 2.53 -18.45 -11.60
C THR A 269 2.07 -19.39 -10.49
N LEU A 270 2.66 -20.58 -10.37
CA LEU A 270 2.33 -21.51 -9.30
C LEU A 270 2.68 -20.94 -7.93
N ALA A 271 3.87 -20.37 -7.77
CA ALA A 271 4.30 -19.75 -6.52
C ALA A 271 3.38 -18.59 -6.11
N GLY A 272 3.02 -17.72 -7.07
CA GLY A 272 2.13 -16.59 -6.85
C GLY A 272 0.72 -17.01 -6.45
N VAL A 273 0.13 -18.01 -7.13
CA VAL A 273 -1.20 -18.54 -6.78
C VAL A 273 -1.19 -19.26 -5.43
N VAL A 274 -0.12 -19.99 -5.10
CA VAL A 274 0.02 -20.62 -3.78
C VAL A 274 0.18 -19.58 -2.68
N ALA A 275 0.97 -18.54 -2.91
CA ALA A 275 1.11 -17.43 -1.96
C ALA A 275 -0.24 -16.70 -1.77
N ASP A 276 -0.96 -16.44 -2.84
CA ASP A 276 -2.31 -15.85 -2.82
C ASP A 276 -3.31 -16.75 -2.05
N LEU A 277 -3.28 -18.06 -2.29
CA LEU A 277 -4.07 -19.03 -1.53
C LEU A 277 -3.77 -18.98 -0.03
N VAL A 278 -2.49 -18.97 0.34
CA VAL A 278 -2.06 -18.90 1.75
C VAL A 278 -2.50 -17.58 2.38
N LEU A 279 -2.34 -16.46 1.66
CA LEU A 279 -2.77 -15.15 2.13
C LEU A 279 -4.29 -15.09 2.33
N LEU A 280 -5.09 -15.57 1.38
CA LEU A 280 -6.55 -15.68 1.51
C LEU A 280 -6.98 -16.64 2.62
N ALA A 281 -6.23 -17.72 2.83
CA ALA A 281 -6.53 -18.69 3.88
C ALA A 281 -6.24 -18.14 5.28
N VAL A 282 -5.22 -17.30 5.45
CA VAL A 282 -4.74 -16.85 6.77
C VAL A 282 -5.23 -15.44 7.12
N ARG A 283 -5.48 -14.56 6.15
CA ARG A 283 -5.83 -13.15 6.38
C ARG A 283 -7.31 -12.86 6.03
N PRO A 284 -7.98 -11.94 6.75
CA PRO A 284 -9.28 -11.42 6.33
C PRO A 284 -9.15 -10.59 5.03
N LEU A 285 -10.23 -10.49 4.25
CA LEU A 285 -10.21 -9.82 2.94
C LEU A 285 -9.77 -8.35 3.03
N ASP A 286 -10.16 -7.64 4.10
CA ASP A 286 -9.79 -6.23 4.29
C ASP A 286 -8.29 -6.04 4.50
N ALA A 287 -7.59 -7.01 5.11
CA ALA A 287 -6.14 -6.99 5.28
C ALA A 287 -5.39 -7.26 3.97
N LEU A 288 -6.09 -7.78 2.95
CA LEU A 288 -5.51 -8.09 1.63
C LEU A 288 -5.74 -6.95 0.63
N ARG A 289 -6.41 -5.86 1.03
CA ARG A 289 -6.71 -4.73 0.14
C ARG A 289 -5.44 -4.07 -0.45
N ASP A 290 -4.29 -4.19 0.23
CA ASP A 290 -3.03 -3.53 -0.11
C ASP A 290 -1.87 -4.51 -0.41
N THR A 291 -2.14 -5.74 -0.85
CA THR A 291 -1.09 -6.74 -1.16
C THR A 291 -0.31 -6.40 -2.44
N GLY A 292 0.54 -5.38 -2.35
CA GLY A 292 1.50 -5.00 -3.38
C GLY A 292 2.64 -6.01 -3.56
N ALA A 293 2.83 -6.94 -2.63
CA ALA A 293 3.92 -7.92 -2.62
C ALA A 293 3.80 -9.00 -3.73
N LEU A 294 2.58 -9.34 -4.15
CA LEU A 294 2.36 -10.30 -5.25
C LEU A 294 2.45 -9.66 -6.63
N LEU A 295 2.39 -8.32 -6.70
CA LEU A 295 2.39 -7.61 -7.98
C LEU A 295 3.65 -7.88 -8.82
N PRO A 296 4.90 -7.87 -8.27
CA PRO A 296 6.10 -8.21 -9.04
C PRO A 296 6.10 -9.66 -9.54
N VAL A 297 5.60 -10.59 -8.74
CA VAL A 297 5.46 -12.01 -9.13
C VAL A 297 4.54 -12.16 -10.33
N LEU A 298 3.44 -11.40 -10.37
CA LEU A 298 2.45 -11.49 -11.45
C LEU A 298 2.89 -10.70 -12.69
N LEU A 299 3.41 -9.48 -12.54
CA LEU A 299 3.81 -8.64 -13.66
C LEU A 299 5.11 -9.10 -14.31
N VAL A 300 6.16 -9.28 -13.52
CA VAL A 300 7.47 -9.67 -14.04
C VAL A 300 7.56 -11.19 -14.11
N GLY A 301 7.21 -11.88 -13.02
CA GLY A 301 7.32 -13.34 -12.93
C GLY A 301 6.42 -14.08 -13.93
N LEU A 302 5.17 -13.64 -14.13
CA LEU A 302 4.25 -14.23 -15.12
C LEU A 302 4.26 -13.46 -16.46
N VAL A 303 3.75 -12.22 -16.49
CA VAL A 303 3.40 -11.57 -17.77
C VAL A 303 4.65 -11.28 -18.61
N ALA A 304 5.66 -10.62 -18.04
CA ALA A 304 6.87 -10.25 -18.77
C ALA A 304 7.64 -11.49 -19.23
N GLN A 305 7.83 -12.50 -18.38
CA GLN A 305 8.54 -13.73 -18.77
C GLN A 305 7.80 -14.50 -19.86
N VAL A 306 6.46 -14.57 -19.84
CA VAL A 306 5.72 -15.20 -20.95
C VAL A 306 5.89 -14.41 -22.25
N LEU A 307 5.79 -13.08 -22.21
CA LEU A 307 5.99 -12.27 -23.41
C LEU A 307 7.40 -12.45 -23.98
N ILE A 308 8.42 -12.44 -23.12
CA ILE A 308 9.82 -12.66 -23.53
C ILE A 308 9.99 -14.05 -24.15
N GLY A 309 9.51 -15.10 -23.48
CA GLY A 309 9.63 -16.48 -23.96
C GLY A 309 8.86 -16.72 -25.25
N ALA A 310 7.63 -16.25 -25.34
CA ALA A 310 6.78 -16.36 -26.52
C ALA A 310 7.37 -15.60 -27.71
N LEU A 311 7.79 -14.34 -27.53
CA LEU A 311 8.38 -13.54 -28.62
C LEU A 311 9.72 -14.10 -29.08
N THR A 312 10.54 -14.65 -28.19
CA THR A 312 11.81 -15.31 -28.55
C THR A 312 11.60 -16.42 -29.58
N TYR A 313 10.48 -17.14 -29.49
CA TYR A 313 10.16 -18.24 -30.41
C TYR A 313 9.28 -17.84 -31.60
N LEU A 314 8.22 -17.08 -31.36
CA LEU A 314 7.18 -16.77 -32.35
C LEU A 314 7.55 -15.62 -33.28
N LEU A 315 8.29 -14.62 -32.79
CA LEU A 315 8.65 -13.46 -33.62
C LEU A 315 9.46 -13.86 -34.87
N PRO A 316 10.48 -14.75 -34.77
CA PRO A 316 11.14 -15.27 -35.97
C PRO A 316 10.20 -15.99 -36.93
N ILE A 317 9.18 -16.70 -36.43
CA ILE A 317 8.24 -17.46 -37.27
C ILE A 317 7.38 -16.52 -38.12
N VAL A 318 6.99 -15.38 -37.57
CA VAL A 318 6.17 -14.38 -38.26
C VAL A 318 6.98 -13.55 -39.25
N LEU A 319 8.24 -13.24 -38.93
CA LEU A 319 9.05 -12.33 -39.73
C LEU A 319 9.82 -13.02 -40.86
N ALA A 320 10.27 -14.26 -40.66
CA ALA A 320 11.14 -14.93 -41.62
C ALA A 320 10.35 -15.75 -42.65
N THR A 321 10.89 -15.76 -43.87
CA THR A 321 10.32 -16.48 -45.02
C THR A 321 10.82 -17.92 -45.11
N GLY A 322 11.94 -18.25 -44.46
CA GLY A 322 12.56 -19.58 -44.53
C GLY A 322 13.21 -20.08 -43.23
N PRO A 323 13.53 -21.39 -43.13
CA PRO A 323 14.08 -22.01 -41.92
C PRO A 323 15.44 -21.43 -41.46
N LYS A 324 16.34 -21.11 -42.41
CA LYS A 324 17.66 -20.53 -42.10
C LYS A 324 17.53 -19.12 -41.52
N GLU A 325 16.67 -18.30 -42.11
CA GLU A 325 16.37 -16.95 -41.63
C GLU A 325 15.71 -17.01 -40.24
N ARG A 326 14.77 -17.95 -40.01
CA ARG A 326 14.18 -18.20 -38.68
C ARG A 326 15.25 -18.51 -37.62
N ALA A 327 16.20 -19.38 -37.95
CA ALA A 327 17.28 -19.75 -37.04
C ALA A 327 18.20 -18.55 -36.73
N ALA A 328 18.51 -17.73 -37.74
CA ALA A 328 19.33 -16.54 -37.57
C ALA A 328 18.66 -15.48 -36.68
N LEU A 329 17.38 -15.17 -36.92
CA LEU A 329 16.63 -14.22 -36.08
C LEU A 329 16.51 -14.73 -34.64
N ARG A 330 16.30 -16.04 -34.45
CA ARG A 330 16.26 -16.65 -33.13
C ARG A 330 17.61 -16.54 -32.41
N ALA A 331 18.72 -16.83 -33.09
CA ALA A 331 20.05 -16.72 -32.49
C ALA A 331 20.34 -15.32 -31.93
N VAL A 332 19.84 -14.27 -32.60
CA VAL A 332 19.92 -12.89 -32.10
C VAL A 332 19.11 -12.72 -30.81
N LEU A 333 17.87 -13.20 -30.78
CA LEU A 333 16.99 -13.10 -29.61
C LEU A 333 17.46 -13.96 -28.42
N GLU A 334 18.21 -15.03 -28.67
CA GLU A 334 18.78 -15.91 -27.64
C GLU A 334 20.12 -15.41 -27.09
N ARG A 335 20.67 -14.32 -27.64
CA ARG A 335 21.95 -13.77 -27.17
C ARG A 335 21.89 -13.43 -25.67
N ALA A 336 22.87 -13.93 -24.91
CA ALA A 336 22.96 -13.74 -23.45
C ALA A 336 21.66 -14.02 -22.70
N TRP A 337 20.93 -15.08 -23.09
CA TRP A 337 19.64 -15.40 -22.46
C TRP A 337 19.77 -15.83 -20.99
N VAL A 338 20.86 -16.52 -20.61
CA VAL A 338 21.07 -16.97 -19.23
C VAL A 338 21.18 -15.80 -18.25
N PRO A 339 22.09 -14.81 -18.44
CA PRO A 339 22.13 -13.63 -17.57
C PRO A 339 20.79 -12.87 -17.50
N ARG A 340 20.10 -12.72 -18.63
CA ARG A 340 18.77 -12.07 -18.66
C ARG A 340 17.75 -12.83 -17.82
N LEU A 341 17.71 -14.15 -17.93
CA LEU A 341 16.81 -14.99 -17.13
C LEU A 341 17.15 -14.87 -15.65
N VAL A 342 18.44 -14.89 -15.27
CA VAL A 342 18.87 -14.71 -13.88
C VAL A 342 18.43 -13.36 -13.34
N LEU A 343 18.69 -12.27 -14.07
CA LEU A 343 18.30 -10.90 -13.68
C LEU A 343 16.78 -10.77 -13.47
N LEU A 344 15.97 -11.35 -14.37
CA LEU A 344 14.52 -11.33 -14.25
C LEU A 344 14.05 -12.09 -13.01
N ASN A 345 14.56 -13.31 -12.77
CA ASN A 345 14.12 -14.13 -11.64
C ASN A 345 14.64 -13.61 -10.30
N LEU A 346 15.87 -13.11 -10.25
CA LEU A 346 16.43 -12.43 -9.07
C LEU A 346 15.63 -11.17 -8.77
N GLY A 347 15.31 -10.38 -9.81
CA GLY A 347 14.47 -9.19 -9.67
C GLY A 347 13.10 -9.51 -9.08
N VAL A 348 12.43 -10.55 -9.58
CA VAL A 348 11.15 -11.02 -9.01
C VAL A 348 11.31 -11.44 -7.54
N ALA A 349 12.32 -12.24 -7.21
CA ALA A 349 12.54 -12.73 -5.86
C ALA A 349 12.80 -11.58 -4.87
N LEU A 350 13.68 -10.64 -5.22
CA LEU A 350 14.01 -9.48 -4.38
C LEU A 350 12.82 -8.55 -4.19
N LEU A 351 11.96 -8.39 -5.21
CA LEU A 351 10.76 -7.56 -5.12
C LEU A 351 9.59 -8.25 -4.39
N ALA A 352 9.55 -9.58 -4.39
CA ALA A 352 8.46 -10.36 -3.77
C ALA A 352 8.69 -10.65 -2.28
N LEU A 353 9.94 -10.66 -1.85
CA LEU A 353 10.31 -10.90 -0.46
C LEU A 353 10.26 -9.61 0.37
N PRO A 354 9.88 -9.67 1.66
CA PRO A 354 9.86 -8.52 2.56
C PRO A 354 11.30 -8.15 2.98
N LEU A 355 12.12 -7.71 2.04
CA LEU A 355 13.52 -7.35 2.24
C LEU A 355 13.66 -5.83 2.46
N PRO A 356 14.76 -5.37 3.10
CA PRO A 356 15.04 -3.94 3.30
C PRO A 356 15.05 -3.15 1.99
N ALA A 357 14.78 -1.84 2.07
CA ALA A 357 14.65 -0.92 0.93
C ALA A 357 15.69 -1.07 -0.21
N PRO A 358 17.01 -1.19 0.03
CA PRO A 358 17.98 -1.35 -1.06
C PRO A 358 17.76 -2.62 -1.88
N ALA A 359 17.28 -3.72 -1.29
CA ALA A 359 16.99 -4.95 -2.01
C ALA A 359 15.85 -4.76 -3.02
N GLY A 360 14.85 -3.94 -2.69
CA GLY A 360 13.75 -3.59 -3.59
C GLY A 360 14.23 -2.82 -4.83
N THR A 361 15.09 -1.81 -4.64
CA THR A 361 15.69 -1.04 -5.74
C THR A 361 16.56 -1.94 -6.63
N VAL A 362 17.42 -2.76 -6.02
CA VAL A 362 18.24 -3.74 -6.77
C VAL A 362 17.35 -4.72 -7.53
N GLY A 363 16.25 -5.17 -6.93
CA GLY A 363 15.27 -6.03 -7.58
C GLY A 363 14.62 -5.37 -8.80
N ALA A 364 14.18 -4.12 -8.68
CA ALA A 364 13.59 -3.35 -9.77
C ALA A 364 14.58 -3.09 -10.91
N VAL A 365 15.82 -2.68 -10.58
CA VAL A 365 16.88 -2.44 -11.57
C VAL A 365 17.25 -3.75 -12.28
N SER A 366 17.36 -4.87 -11.56
CA SER A 366 17.66 -6.18 -12.14
C SER A 366 16.58 -6.63 -13.12
N ALA A 367 15.31 -6.59 -12.70
CA ALA A 367 14.17 -6.92 -13.56
C ALA A 367 14.10 -6.00 -14.79
N GLY A 368 14.28 -4.69 -14.59
CA GLY A 368 14.28 -3.67 -15.63
C GLY A 368 15.41 -3.89 -16.64
N ALA A 369 16.64 -4.15 -16.18
CA ALA A 369 17.79 -4.43 -17.04
C ALA A 369 17.58 -5.70 -17.89
N GLY A 370 17.06 -6.78 -17.29
CA GLY A 370 16.74 -8.01 -18.01
C GLY A 370 15.70 -7.80 -19.12
N ALA A 371 14.65 -7.03 -18.84
CA ALA A 371 13.61 -6.70 -19.80
C ALA A 371 14.10 -5.74 -20.91
N ALA A 372 14.81 -4.66 -20.55
CA ALA A 372 15.36 -3.69 -21.48
C ALA A 372 16.36 -4.34 -22.46
N ALA A 373 17.21 -5.22 -21.97
CA ALA A 373 18.14 -5.97 -22.80
C ALA A 373 17.42 -6.83 -23.85
N PHE A 374 16.28 -7.44 -23.52
CA PHE A 374 15.47 -8.16 -24.50
C PHE A 374 14.79 -7.23 -25.51
N LEU A 375 14.23 -6.11 -25.05
CA LEU A 375 13.61 -5.12 -25.93
C LEU A 375 14.60 -4.59 -26.97
N ALA A 376 15.85 -4.33 -26.59
CA ALA A 376 16.91 -3.93 -27.53
C ALA A 376 17.15 -4.99 -28.62
N LEU A 377 17.08 -6.28 -28.29
CA LEU A 377 17.21 -7.37 -29.27
C LEU A 377 16.00 -7.44 -30.21
N VAL A 378 14.78 -7.23 -29.68
CA VAL A 378 13.56 -7.15 -30.50
C VAL A 378 13.63 -5.98 -31.47
N VAL A 379 14.02 -4.80 -31.01
CA VAL A 379 14.21 -3.61 -31.85
C VAL A 379 15.25 -3.89 -32.93
N ARG A 380 16.37 -4.52 -32.59
CA ARG A 380 17.41 -4.90 -33.58
C ARG A 380 16.88 -5.85 -34.66
N VAL A 381 16.02 -6.81 -34.28
CA VAL A 381 15.38 -7.75 -35.21
C VAL A 381 14.35 -7.05 -36.09
N LEU A 382 13.60 -6.08 -35.57
CA LEU A 382 12.60 -5.32 -36.33
C LEU A 382 13.21 -4.29 -37.30
N LEU A 383 14.34 -3.67 -36.93
CA LEU A 383 14.99 -2.63 -37.73
C LEU A 383 15.87 -3.16 -38.87
N ARG A 384 16.29 -4.43 -38.83
CA ARG A 384 17.21 -5.00 -39.84
C ARG A 384 16.50 -5.96 -40.78
N SER A 385 16.74 -5.81 -42.08
CA SER A 385 16.30 -6.80 -43.08
C SER A 385 17.03 -8.13 -42.86
N GLY A 386 16.33 -9.26 -43.01
CA GLY A 386 16.88 -10.58 -42.71
C GLY A 386 18.17 -10.94 -43.46
N ARG A 387 18.41 -10.31 -44.63
CA ARG A 387 19.66 -10.44 -45.40
C ARG A 387 20.88 -9.83 -44.71
N GLY A 388 20.74 -8.71 -43.98
CA GLY A 388 21.84 -8.08 -43.23
C GLY A 388 22.23 -8.88 -41.99
N LEU A 389 21.27 -9.56 -41.35
CA LEU A 389 21.50 -10.39 -40.17
C LEU A 389 22.16 -11.73 -40.49
N LEU A 390 21.89 -12.30 -41.67
CA LEU A 390 22.54 -13.53 -42.15
C LEU A 390 24.05 -13.35 -42.40
N ARG A 391 24.46 -12.14 -42.80
CA ARG A 391 25.86 -11.78 -43.03
C ARG A 391 26.63 -11.63 -41.71
N ASP A 392 26.06 -10.92 -40.72
CA ASP A 392 26.59 -10.79 -39.35
C ASP A 392 26.70 -12.15 -38.62
N ALA A 393 25.75 -13.06 -38.85
CA ALA A 393 25.71 -14.38 -38.20
C ALA A 393 26.88 -15.28 -38.63
N GLY A 394 27.34 -15.16 -39.88
CA GLY A 394 28.52 -15.88 -40.38
C GLY A 394 29.82 -15.42 -39.73
N GLU A 395 30.00 -14.10 -39.57
CA GLU A 395 31.19 -13.52 -38.93
C GLU A 395 31.23 -13.77 -37.41
N GLN A 396 30.07 -13.80 -36.76
CA GLN A 396 29.98 -13.99 -35.30
C GLN A 396 30.09 -15.45 -34.86
N ALA A 397 29.65 -16.42 -35.66
CA ALA A 397 29.89 -17.85 -35.40
C ALA A 397 31.39 -18.16 -35.34
N ALA A 398 32.19 -17.50 -36.19
CA ALA A 398 33.66 -17.60 -36.20
C ALA A 398 34.35 -16.90 -35.01
N ALA A 399 33.67 -15.96 -34.34
CA ALA A 399 34.16 -15.27 -33.14
C ALA A 399 33.74 -15.96 -31.83
N ALA A 400 32.56 -16.59 -31.80
CA ALA A 400 32.04 -17.31 -30.64
C ALA A 400 32.79 -18.62 -30.35
N ALA A 401 33.37 -19.26 -31.37
CA ALA A 401 34.22 -20.44 -31.23
C ALA A 401 35.55 -20.16 -30.47
N ARG A 402 35.88 -18.89 -30.19
CA ARG A 402 37.16 -18.47 -29.57
C ARG A 402 37.05 -17.90 -28.15
N ARG A 403 35.87 -17.90 -27.51
CA ARG A 403 35.70 -17.28 -26.17
C ARG A 403 35.08 -18.25 -25.16
N SER A 404 35.73 -18.38 -24.00
CA SER A 404 35.29 -19.23 -22.87
C SER A 404 34.12 -18.60 -22.09
N PRO A 405 33.34 -19.39 -21.32
CA PRO A 405 32.07 -18.97 -20.72
C PRO A 405 32.19 -17.99 -19.54
N LEU A 406 33.40 -17.52 -19.20
CA LEU A 406 33.66 -16.65 -18.04
C LEU A 406 33.21 -15.19 -18.22
N TRP A 407 32.86 -14.76 -19.43
CA TRP A 407 32.41 -13.38 -19.68
C TRP A 407 30.96 -13.10 -19.24
N GLY A 408 30.14 -14.15 -19.11
CA GLY A 408 28.73 -14.00 -18.70
C GLY A 408 28.55 -13.66 -17.21
N THR A 409 29.47 -14.11 -16.36
CA THR A 409 29.47 -13.84 -14.91
C THR A 409 30.03 -12.45 -14.59
N ALA A 410 31.04 -12.01 -15.34
CA ALA A 410 31.62 -10.66 -15.19
C ALA A 410 30.64 -9.54 -15.56
N ALA A 411 29.86 -9.69 -16.63
CA ALA A 411 28.85 -8.69 -17.00
C ALA A 411 27.69 -8.61 -15.98
N GLY A 412 27.31 -9.74 -15.38
CA GLY A 412 26.31 -9.77 -14.30
C GLY A 412 26.82 -9.08 -13.03
N ALA A 413 28.07 -9.29 -12.66
CA ALA A 413 28.72 -8.62 -11.53
C ALA A 413 28.82 -7.10 -11.75
N VAL A 414 29.18 -6.65 -12.96
CA VAL A 414 29.27 -5.22 -13.30
C VAL A 414 27.91 -4.53 -13.22
N VAL A 415 26.81 -5.17 -13.65
CA VAL A 415 25.46 -4.60 -13.53
C VAL A 415 24.99 -4.53 -12.08
N ILE A 416 25.34 -5.52 -11.25
CA ILE A 416 25.06 -5.49 -9.81
C ILE A 416 25.86 -4.35 -9.14
N VAL A 417 27.13 -4.19 -9.49
CA VAL A 417 27.98 -3.10 -8.99
C VAL A 417 27.49 -1.73 -9.47
N LEU A 418 27.06 -1.58 -10.72
CA LEU A 418 26.44 -0.36 -11.22
C LEU A 418 25.10 -0.06 -10.55
N ALA A 419 24.29 -1.08 -10.23
CA ALA A 419 23.04 -0.91 -9.51
C ALA A 419 23.26 -0.46 -8.06
N VAL A 420 24.30 -0.99 -7.41
CA VAL A 420 24.75 -0.57 -6.07
C VAL A 420 25.32 0.86 -6.11
N LEU A 421 26.06 1.23 -7.16
CA LEU A 421 26.60 2.57 -7.33
C LEU A 421 25.52 3.62 -7.62
N VAL A 422 24.53 3.31 -8.48
CA VAL A 422 23.40 4.19 -8.77
C VAL A 422 22.48 4.35 -7.56
N ALA A 423 22.30 3.29 -6.75
CA ALA A 423 21.58 3.37 -5.48
C ALA A 423 22.29 4.30 -4.46
N ASN A 424 23.60 4.54 -4.63
CA ASN A 424 24.41 5.36 -3.75
C ASN A 424 24.79 6.75 -4.33
N SER A 425 24.39 7.11 -5.56
CA SER A 425 24.90 8.31 -6.25
C SER A 425 23.85 9.41 -6.52
N GLY A 426 22.68 9.36 -5.91
CA GLY A 426 21.64 10.39 -6.07
C GLY A 426 21.85 11.61 -5.17
N GLY A 427 22.91 12.38 -5.42
CA GLY A 427 23.17 13.68 -4.81
C GLY A 427 22.53 14.86 -5.56
N ASP A 428 22.28 15.92 -4.81
CA ASP A 428 21.68 17.21 -5.14
C ASP A 428 22.23 17.94 -6.38
N THR A 429 21.36 18.75 -7.00
CA THR A 429 21.72 20.01 -7.65
C THR A 429 20.65 21.08 -7.39
N GLY A 430 21.01 22.12 -6.62
CA GLY A 430 20.19 23.33 -6.34
C GLY A 430 19.95 24.21 -7.59
N GLY A 431 19.37 25.41 -7.53
CA GLY A 431 18.93 26.32 -6.48
C GLY A 431 18.38 27.58 -7.18
N GLY A 432 17.68 28.49 -6.48
CA GLY A 432 17.23 29.75 -7.07
C GLY A 432 16.35 30.61 -6.16
N THR A 433 16.92 31.72 -5.71
CA THR A 433 16.49 32.73 -4.73
C THR A 433 15.54 33.82 -5.24
N GLY A 434 14.85 34.48 -4.30
CA GLY A 434 14.24 35.83 -4.41
C GLY A 434 12.78 35.83 -3.95
N GLY A 435 12.25 36.68 -3.07
CA GLY A 435 12.68 37.94 -2.46
C GLY A 435 11.40 38.71 -2.06
N THR A 436 11.22 38.96 -0.76
CA THR A 436 10.42 40.00 -0.06
C THR A 436 9.24 40.74 -0.74
N THR A 437 8.11 40.91 -0.02
CA THR A 437 7.62 42.24 0.45
C THR A 437 6.32 42.15 1.29
N ASN A 438 6.30 42.93 2.37
CA ASN A 438 5.13 43.25 3.22
C ASN A 438 4.24 44.33 2.56
N ALA A 439 2.94 44.34 2.87
CA ALA A 439 2.18 45.59 3.09
C ALA A 439 0.80 45.33 3.72
N ALA A 440 0.52 46.05 4.81
CA ALA A 440 -0.80 46.21 5.44
C ALA A 440 -1.54 47.43 4.84
N GLY A 441 -2.88 47.49 4.99
CA GLY A 441 -3.65 48.69 4.64
C GLY A 441 -5.18 48.57 4.73
N THR A 442 -5.71 48.88 5.92
CA THR A 442 -6.93 49.67 6.30
C THR A 442 -8.24 49.73 5.49
N ALA A 443 -9.32 49.92 6.27
CA ALA A 443 -10.76 49.75 6.02
C ALA A 443 -11.54 50.94 5.40
N GLY A 444 -12.78 50.68 4.96
CA GLY A 444 -13.87 51.65 4.68
C GLY A 444 -15.16 50.99 4.11
N PRO A 445 -16.38 51.55 4.29
CA PRO A 445 -17.55 50.81 4.79
C PRO A 445 -18.75 50.62 3.82
N GLY A 446 -19.65 49.66 4.11
CA GLY A 446 -21.05 49.69 3.63
C GLY A 446 -21.73 48.35 3.24
N ALA A 447 -22.45 47.75 4.19
CA ALA A 447 -23.65 46.89 4.06
C ALA A 447 -23.74 45.80 2.97
N GLY A 448 -23.40 44.59 3.40
CA GLY A 448 -23.66 43.29 2.78
C GLY A 448 -22.63 42.38 3.40
N THR A 449 -22.93 41.76 4.56
CA THR A 449 -21.94 41.08 5.41
C THR A 449 -21.14 40.09 4.57
N THR A 450 -19.96 40.52 4.13
CA THR A 450 -19.09 39.71 3.29
C THR A 450 -18.35 38.79 4.24
N ARG A 451 -18.70 37.52 4.22
CA ARG A 451 -18.06 36.53 5.08
C ARG A 451 -16.93 35.89 4.29
N THR A 452 -15.69 36.11 4.75
CA THR A 452 -14.53 35.39 4.21
C THR A 452 -14.24 34.19 5.12
N VAL A 453 -14.22 32.99 4.55
CA VAL A 453 -13.89 31.76 5.25
C VAL A 453 -12.54 31.24 4.76
N ALA A 454 -11.62 30.95 5.68
CA ALA A 454 -10.38 30.28 5.34
C ALA A 454 -10.67 28.80 5.05
N VAL A 455 -10.24 28.33 3.88
CA VAL A 455 -10.38 26.93 3.48
C VAL A 455 -8.99 26.36 3.26
N THR A 456 -8.71 25.19 3.84
CA THR A 456 -7.41 24.53 3.75
C THR A 456 -7.57 23.18 3.07
N LEU A 457 -6.71 22.89 2.09
CA LEU A 457 -6.60 21.60 1.42
C LEU A 457 -5.39 20.87 2.00
N ALA A 458 -5.62 19.72 2.64
CA ALA A 458 -4.56 18.89 3.22
C ALA A 458 -5.05 17.47 3.53
N GLY A 459 -4.21 16.46 3.29
CA GLY A 459 -4.45 15.09 3.79
C GLY A 459 -5.76 14.50 3.26
N MET A 460 -6.04 14.67 1.96
CA MET A 460 -7.28 14.20 1.31
C MET A 460 -8.57 14.79 1.91
N ARG A 461 -8.49 15.94 2.58
CA ARG A 461 -9.63 16.62 3.19
C ARG A 461 -9.66 18.12 2.85
N ILE A 462 -10.87 18.67 2.85
CA ILE A 462 -11.12 20.12 2.79
C ILE A 462 -11.52 20.56 4.20
N ARG A 463 -10.90 21.62 4.72
CA ARG A 463 -11.19 22.17 6.06
C ARG A 463 -11.58 23.64 5.97
N PRO A 464 -12.68 24.09 6.60
CA PRO A 464 -13.69 23.26 7.26
C PRO A 464 -14.42 22.33 6.25
N ALA A 465 -14.89 21.18 6.70
CA ALA A 465 -15.67 20.24 5.86
C ALA A 465 -17.15 20.65 5.74
N ARG A 466 -17.59 21.64 6.53
CA ARG A 466 -18.93 22.23 6.43
C ARG A 466 -18.88 23.68 6.90
N ILE A 467 -19.54 24.56 6.19
CA ILE A 467 -19.72 25.96 6.58
C ILE A 467 -21.21 26.30 6.60
N GLU A 468 -21.64 26.99 7.64
CA GLU A 468 -23.02 27.47 7.75
C GLU A 468 -23.06 28.99 7.59
N VAL A 469 -23.90 29.47 6.67
CA VAL A 469 -24.06 30.89 6.33
C VAL A 469 -25.53 31.26 6.27
N ALA A 470 -25.88 32.49 6.65
CA ALA A 470 -27.25 32.98 6.50
C ALA A 470 -27.56 33.22 5.02
N ALA A 471 -28.81 33.01 4.61
CA ALA A 471 -29.26 33.28 3.23
C ALA A 471 -28.94 34.72 2.81
N GLY A 472 -28.37 34.89 1.61
CA GLY A 472 -28.00 36.20 1.06
C GLY A 472 -26.62 36.73 1.48
N THR A 473 -25.84 35.96 2.27
CA THR A 473 -24.47 36.34 2.66
C THR A 473 -23.54 36.32 1.44
N ALA A 474 -22.79 37.40 1.19
CA ALA A 474 -21.73 37.40 0.18
C ALA A 474 -20.52 36.59 0.70
N LEU A 475 -20.26 35.42 0.12
CA LEU A 475 -19.27 34.46 0.64
C LEU A 475 -17.99 34.48 -0.19
N ARG A 476 -16.84 34.64 0.48
CA ARG A 476 -15.50 34.45 -0.09
C ARG A 476 -14.80 33.29 0.60
N LEU A 477 -14.13 32.43 -0.15
CA LEU A 477 -13.31 31.35 0.37
C LEU A 477 -11.83 31.65 0.10
N LYS A 478 -11.04 31.85 1.14
CA LYS A 478 -9.58 31.95 1.03
C LYS A 478 -9.00 30.54 1.10
N VAL A 479 -8.83 29.92 -0.06
CA VAL A 479 -8.38 28.54 -0.21
C VAL A 479 -6.85 28.48 -0.22
N THR A 480 -6.28 27.72 0.70
CA THR A 480 -4.83 27.51 0.81
C THR A 480 -4.55 26.01 0.72
N ASN A 481 -3.66 25.61 -0.18
CA ASN A 481 -3.16 24.24 -0.15
C ASN A 481 -1.97 24.18 0.81
N THR A 482 -2.05 23.36 1.85
CA THR A 482 -0.95 23.17 2.82
C THR A 482 -0.30 21.79 2.68
N ASP A 483 -0.82 20.96 1.76
CA ASP A 483 -0.29 19.66 1.40
C ASP A 483 0.90 19.77 0.45
N THR A 484 1.73 18.73 0.46
CA THR A 484 2.78 18.50 -0.55
C THR A 484 2.18 18.08 -1.90
N GLN A 485 1.05 17.38 -1.87
CA GLN A 485 0.27 17.07 -3.06
C GLN A 485 -0.47 18.32 -3.54
N ARG A 486 -0.55 18.53 -4.85
CA ARG A 486 -1.35 19.63 -5.40
C ARG A 486 -2.82 19.36 -5.15
N HIS A 487 -3.62 20.39 -4.90
CA HIS A 487 -5.08 20.26 -4.74
C HIS A 487 -5.79 21.47 -5.35
N ASP A 488 -7.06 21.32 -5.68
CA ASP A 488 -7.96 22.40 -6.05
C ASP A 488 -9.25 22.33 -5.23
N LEU A 489 -10.06 23.39 -5.33
CA LEU A 489 -11.40 23.44 -4.74
C LEU A 489 -12.39 23.87 -5.82
N LYS A 490 -13.30 22.97 -6.17
CA LYS A 490 -14.41 23.21 -7.11
C LYS A 490 -15.71 23.35 -6.31
N ILE A 491 -16.49 24.40 -6.59
CA ILE A 491 -17.84 24.59 -6.04
C ILE A 491 -18.88 24.04 -7.04
N GLU A 492 -19.90 23.38 -6.51
CA GLU A 492 -21.09 22.94 -7.23
C GLU A 492 -21.74 24.11 -7.98
N ASP A 493 -21.91 23.94 -9.30
CA ASP A 493 -22.41 24.95 -10.25
C ASP A 493 -21.77 26.35 -10.13
N GLY A 494 -20.52 26.40 -9.65
CA GLY A 494 -19.83 27.62 -9.30
C GLY A 494 -18.37 27.71 -9.75
N PRO A 495 -17.63 28.72 -9.27
CA PRO A 495 -16.23 28.94 -9.61
C PRO A 495 -15.32 27.85 -9.00
N ALA A 496 -14.07 27.80 -9.45
CA ALA A 496 -13.05 26.88 -8.94
C ALA A 496 -11.71 27.60 -8.75
N THR A 497 -10.89 27.13 -7.83
CA THR A 497 -9.49 27.56 -7.77
C THR A 497 -8.69 26.94 -8.93
N PRO A 498 -7.57 27.56 -9.36
CA PRO A 498 -6.56 26.82 -10.08
C PRO A 498 -5.97 25.71 -9.19
N MET A 499 -5.24 24.78 -9.80
CA MET A 499 -4.54 23.72 -9.06
C MET A 499 -3.40 24.31 -8.23
N LEU A 500 -3.58 24.36 -6.92
CA LEU A 500 -2.71 25.01 -5.95
C LEU A 500 -1.53 24.10 -5.61
N GLY A 501 -0.31 24.63 -5.72
CA GLY A 501 0.88 24.01 -5.15
C GLY A 501 0.94 24.17 -3.63
N ARG A 502 1.95 23.59 -2.99
CA ARG A 502 2.15 23.74 -1.55
C ARG A 502 2.30 25.21 -1.17
N ASN A 503 1.52 25.64 -0.19
CA ASN A 503 1.39 27.02 0.31
C ASN A 503 0.79 28.03 -0.66
N ASP A 504 0.36 27.62 -1.86
CA ASP A 504 -0.38 28.51 -2.75
C ASP A 504 -1.74 28.84 -2.15
N THR A 505 -2.08 30.12 -2.16
CA THR A 505 -3.35 30.64 -1.67
C THR A 505 -4.12 31.34 -2.78
N ARG A 506 -5.41 31.04 -2.91
CA ARG A 506 -6.33 31.76 -3.80
C ARG A 506 -7.64 32.08 -3.12
N VAL A 507 -8.15 33.28 -3.38
CA VAL A 507 -9.47 33.70 -2.92
C VAL A 507 -10.49 33.40 -4.01
N LEU A 508 -11.52 32.66 -3.65
CA LEU A 508 -12.66 32.33 -4.49
C LEU A 508 -13.85 33.17 -4.01
N ASP A 509 -14.39 34.05 -4.87
CA ASP A 509 -15.58 34.85 -4.54
C ASP A 509 -16.82 34.15 -5.10
N LEU A 510 -17.76 33.77 -4.23
CA LEU A 510 -19.00 33.10 -4.59
C LEU A 510 -20.17 34.09 -4.70
N GLY A 511 -20.00 35.34 -4.27
CA GLY A 511 -21.11 36.29 -4.16
C GLY A 511 -22.18 35.84 -3.15
N PRO A 512 -23.42 36.38 -3.24
CA PRO A 512 -24.53 36.01 -2.36
C PRO A 512 -24.93 34.54 -2.50
N VAL A 513 -24.85 33.77 -1.42
CA VAL A 513 -25.30 32.37 -1.37
C VAL A 513 -26.71 32.26 -0.80
N THR A 514 -27.60 31.62 -1.56
CA THR A 514 -29.04 31.48 -1.25
C THR A 514 -29.53 30.03 -1.15
N ALA A 515 -28.68 29.06 -1.46
CA ALA A 515 -28.98 27.64 -1.39
C ALA A 515 -27.73 26.84 -1.01
N ASP A 516 -27.94 25.64 -0.47
CA ASP A 516 -26.88 24.69 -0.12
C ASP A 516 -26.07 24.28 -1.37
N ARG A 517 -24.76 24.08 -1.19
CA ARG A 517 -23.83 23.69 -2.27
C ARG A 517 -22.72 22.79 -1.75
N GLU A 518 -22.34 21.77 -2.51
CA GLU A 518 -21.15 20.97 -2.25
C GLU A 518 -19.89 21.61 -2.87
N ALA A 519 -18.72 21.33 -2.29
CA ALA A 519 -17.40 21.65 -2.83
C ALA A 519 -16.49 20.43 -2.73
N TRP A 520 -15.58 20.22 -3.69
CA TRP A 520 -14.69 19.06 -3.69
C TRP A 520 -13.35 19.33 -4.38
N CYS A 521 -12.38 18.46 -4.15
CA CYS A 521 -11.15 18.41 -4.95
C CYS A 521 -11.35 17.52 -6.19
N THR A 522 -10.92 18.01 -7.36
CA THR A 522 -11.13 17.36 -8.66
C THR A 522 -10.08 16.31 -9.00
N LEU A 523 -9.11 16.07 -8.12
CA LEU A 523 -8.11 15.03 -8.34
C LEU A 523 -8.74 13.63 -8.30
N PRO A 524 -8.35 12.73 -9.22
CA PRO A 524 -8.96 11.41 -9.32
C PRO A 524 -8.94 10.63 -8.01
N GLY A 525 -10.12 10.21 -7.57
CA GLY A 525 -10.29 9.46 -6.32
C GLY A 525 -10.28 10.32 -5.05
N HIS A 526 -9.99 11.62 -5.11
CA HIS A 526 -9.97 12.47 -3.92
C HIS A 526 -11.37 12.75 -3.40
N ARG A 527 -12.33 13.11 -4.28
CA ARG A 527 -13.75 13.22 -3.91
C ARG A 527 -14.28 11.91 -3.33
N ALA A 528 -13.98 10.78 -3.97
CA ALA A 528 -14.39 9.45 -3.51
C ALA A 528 -13.72 9.02 -2.20
N ALA A 529 -12.54 9.58 -1.89
CA ALA A 529 -11.84 9.39 -0.62
C ALA A 529 -12.30 10.37 0.48
N GLY A 530 -13.31 11.22 0.21
CA GLY A 530 -13.91 12.12 1.18
C GLY A 530 -13.33 13.54 1.16
N MET A 531 -12.63 13.95 0.10
CA MET A 531 -12.14 15.32 -0.09
C MET A 531 -13.27 16.25 -0.57
N THR A 532 -14.28 16.41 0.28
CA THR A 532 -15.50 17.20 0.06
C THR A 532 -15.73 18.20 1.20
N MET A 533 -16.52 19.23 0.94
CA MET A 533 -16.95 20.26 1.89
C MET A 533 -18.37 20.72 1.56
N ASP A 534 -19.22 20.90 2.56
CA ASP A 534 -20.60 21.41 2.39
C ASP A 534 -20.72 22.90 2.72
N ILE A 535 -21.48 23.64 1.93
CA ILE A 535 -21.89 25.02 2.21
C ILE A 535 -23.39 24.98 2.48
N VAL A 536 -23.81 25.22 3.72
CA VAL A 536 -25.22 25.13 4.14
C VAL A 536 -25.77 26.52 4.47
N VAL A 537 -26.93 26.82 3.94
CA VAL A 537 -27.67 28.07 4.12
C VAL A 537 -28.74 27.87 5.18
N LYS A 538 -28.70 28.68 6.26
CA LYS A 538 -29.70 28.63 7.33
C LYS A 538 -30.74 29.75 7.20
N ASP A 539 -32.01 29.36 7.23
CA ASP A 539 -33.14 30.28 7.35
C ASP A 539 -33.39 30.62 8.83
N GLY A 540 -33.25 31.89 9.18
CA GLY A 540 -33.39 32.35 10.56
C GLY A 540 -34.86 32.40 11.00
N THR A 541 -35.35 31.35 11.67
CA THR A 541 -36.52 31.44 12.57
C THR A 541 -36.34 30.57 13.82
N THR A 542 -36.84 31.08 14.95
CA THR A 542 -36.50 30.81 16.37
C THR A 542 -37.35 29.76 17.09
N GLY A 543 -36.86 29.20 18.21
CA GLY A 543 -37.67 28.55 19.26
C GLY A 543 -36.84 27.96 20.42
N GLY A 544 -37.11 28.34 21.68
CA GLY A 544 -36.25 28.07 22.85
C GLY A 544 -36.80 27.07 23.89
N GLY A 545 -35.95 26.75 24.90
CA GLY A 545 -36.35 26.30 26.24
C GLY A 545 -36.16 24.81 26.59
N HIS A 546 -35.15 24.48 27.39
CA HIS A 546 -35.26 23.88 28.75
C HIS A 546 -33.88 23.60 29.35
N ALA A 547 -33.70 24.06 30.60
CA ALA A 547 -32.52 23.85 31.43
C ALA A 547 -32.59 22.51 32.17
N GLY A 548 -31.43 21.88 32.38
CA GLY A 548 -31.22 20.89 33.43
C GLY A 548 -30.98 19.45 32.96
N HIS A 549 -29.80 19.17 32.39
CA HIS A 549 -29.03 17.95 32.63
C HIS A 549 -27.59 18.20 32.16
N THR A 550 -26.60 18.00 33.04
CA THR A 550 -25.19 17.97 32.68
C THR A 550 -24.95 16.75 31.80
N THR A 551 -25.05 16.94 30.49
CA THR A 551 -24.66 15.93 29.51
C THR A 551 -23.14 15.88 29.45
N ALA A 552 -22.59 14.78 29.95
CA ALA A 552 -21.32 14.29 29.44
C ALA A 552 -21.45 14.24 27.91
N ALA A 553 -20.55 14.90 27.19
CA ALA A 553 -20.51 14.83 25.73
C ALA A 553 -20.40 13.36 25.34
N THR A 554 -21.54 12.78 24.96
CA THR A 554 -21.62 11.52 24.25
C THR A 554 -20.90 11.71 22.93
N ALA A 555 -20.14 10.70 22.51
CA ALA A 555 -19.58 10.62 21.16
C ALA A 555 -20.68 11.02 20.15
N ASP A 556 -20.35 11.95 19.24
CA ASP A 556 -21.22 12.27 18.10
C ASP A 556 -21.73 10.95 17.50
N GLU A 557 -23.05 10.83 17.36
CA GLU A 557 -23.73 9.66 16.79
C GLU A 557 -23.31 9.38 15.32
N ASP A 558 -22.49 10.25 14.74
CA ASP A 558 -21.99 10.20 13.36
C ASP A 558 -20.63 9.50 13.18
N GLY A 559 -20.00 9.01 14.27
CA GLY A 559 -18.74 8.26 14.17
C GLY A 559 -17.51 9.08 13.75
N ARG A 560 -17.52 10.40 13.99
CA ARG A 560 -16.34 11.28 13.87
C ARG A 560 -15.51 11.26 15.17
N GLY A 561 -14.19 11.14 15.03
CA GLY A 561 -13.24 11.27 16.15
C GLY A 561 -13.20 12.69 16.75
N PRO A 562 -12.45 12.93 17.84
CA PRO A 562 -12.47 14.21 18.54
C PRO A 562 -11.92 15.36 17.68
N ASP A 563 -12.47 16.57 17.87
CA ASP A 563 -11.96 17.78 17.21
C ASP A 563 -10.63 18.22 17.85
N LEU A 564 -9.53 17.84 17.22
CA LEU A 564 -8.18 18.18 17.68
C LEU A 564 -7.80 19.65 17.49
N SER A 565 -8.61 20.42 16.76
CA SER A 565 -8.38 21.85 16.53
C SER A 565 -9.03 22.75 17.57
N ALA A 566 -9.88 22.21 18.44
CA ALA A 566 -10.44 22.93 19.57
C ALA A 566 -9.39 23.21 20.64
N ASP A 567 -9.68 24.16 21.53
CA ASP A 567 -8.87 24.41 22.72
C ASP A 567 -9.19 23.40 23.83
N PHE A 568 -8.16 23.03 24.60
CA PHE A 568 -8.37 22.29 25.84
C PHE A 568 -9.17 23.11 26.85
N SER A 569 -9.89 22.42 27.74
CA SER A 569 -10.69 23.08 28.77
C SER A 569 -9.86 23.96 29.70
N THR A 570 -10.49 25.01 30.24
CA THR A 570 -9.83 25.92 31.18
C THR A 570 -9.28 25.14 32.38
N GLY A 571 -7.98 25.29 32.65
CA GLY A 571 -7.30 24.57 33.73
C GLY A 571 -6.74 23.20 33.32
N PHE A 572 -6.86 22.79 32.05
CA PHE A 572 -6.17 21.62 31.52
C PHE A 572 -4.66 21.71 31.74
N ARG A 573 -4.07 20.60 32.19
CA ARG A 573 -2.62 20.42 32.33
C ARG A 573 -2.20 19.26 31.44
N ALA A 574 -1.38 19.57 30.43
CA ALA A 574 -0.77 18.53 29.60
C ALA A 574 0.11 17.62 30.46
N ARG A 575 0.19 16.35 30.06
CA ARG A 575 1.06 15.38 30.70
C ARG A 575 2.51 15.78 30.43
N ASP A 576 3.29 15.94 31.49
CA ASP A 576 4.72 16.16 31.34
C ASP A 576 5.37 14.92 30.72
N ALA A 577 6.10 15.13 29.63
CA ALA A 577 6.86 14.08 28.96
C ALA A 577 8.27 13.94 29.53
N ALA A 578 8.77 14.90 30.32
CA ALA A 578 10.11 14.84 30.88
C ALA A 578 10.27 13.58 31.76
N LEU A 579 11.30 12.78 31.47
CA LEU A 579 11.61 11.61 32.28
C LEU A 579 12.34 12.07 33.54
N ALA A 580 11.72 11.84 34.70
CA ALA A 580 12.36 12.11 35.98
C ALA A 580 13.66 11.30 36.14
N PRO A 581 14.71 11.83 36.80
CA PRO A 581 15.94 11.10 37.07
C PRO A 581 15.67 9.78 37.81
N VAL A 582 16.58 8.81 37.65
CA VAL A 582 16.54 7.56 38.44
C VAL A 582 16.54 7.91 39.93
N PRO A 583 15.54 7.45 40.71
CA PRO A 583 15.53 7.63 42.16
C PRO A 583 16.77 7.00 42.81
N GLY A 584 17.23 7.58 43.92
CA GLY A 584 18.38 7.02 44.66
C GLY A 584 18.07 5.63 45.27
N GLY A 585 19.13 4.84 45.50
CA GLY A 585 19.01 3.48 46.05
C GLY A 585 18.81 2.41 44.96
N THR A 586 18.72 1.13 45.38
CA THR A 586 18.58 -0.04 44.49
C THR A 586 17.25 -0.77 44.68
N VAL A 587 16.39 -0.27 45.57
CA VAL A 587 15.05 -0.81 45.83
C VAL A 587 14.04 0.34 45.71
N HIS A 588 13.22 0.27 44.67
CA HIS A 588 12.20 1.26 44.33
C HIS A 588 10.83 0.80 44.84
N LYS A 589 10.32 1.45 45.88
CA LYS A 589 9.00 1.15 46.43
C LYS A 589 7.95 2.09 45.85
N VAL A 590 6.92 1.54 45.24
CA VAL A 590 5.88 2.32 44.56
C VAL A 590 4.50 1.81 44.97
N GLU A 591 3.58 2.71 45.30
CA GLU A 591 2.17 2.38 45.47
C GLU A 591 1.40 2.81 44.22
N LEU A 592 0.70 1.87 43.57
CA LEU A 592 -0.19 2.14 42.45
C LEU A 592 -1.62 1.84 42.86
N ARG A 593 -2.49 2.84 42.72
CA ARG A 593 -3.93 2.72 43.01
C ARG A 593 -4.71 2.54 41.72
N ALA A 594 -5.38 1.41 41.55
CA ALA A 594 -6.30 1.20 40.44
C ALA A 594 -7.62 1.90 40.76
N VAL A 595 -8.02 2.86 39.93
CA VAL A 595 -9.21 3.71 40.17
C VAL A 595 -9.81 4.22 38.86
N GLN A 596 -11.11 4.48 38.83
CA GLN A 596 -11.77 5.17 37.72
C GLN A 596 -11.72 6.69 37.91
N ARG A 597 -11.29 7.44 36.89
CA ARG A 597 -11.23 8.90 36.93
C ARG A 597 -11.69 9.51 35.63
N THR A 598 -12.48 10.60 35.72
CA THR A 598 -12.86 11.38 34.54
C THR A 598 -11.79 12.42 34.23
N VAL A 599 -11.04 12.18 33.15
CA VAL A 599 -9.94 13.02 32.68
C VAL A 599 -10.25 13.57 31.30
N GLU A 600 -9.61 14.68 30.93
CA GLU A 600 -9.68 15.22 29.56
C GLU A 600 -8.68 14.46 28.67
N VAL A 601 -9.18 13.86 27.59
CA VAL A 601 -8.44 12.91 26.72
C VAL A 601 -8.24 13.42 25.30
N ALA A 602 -8.91 14.50 24.94
CA ALA A 602 -8.72 15.30 23.74
C ALA A 602 -9.28 16.71 24.02
N PRO A 603 -8.99 17.73 23.20
CA PRO A 603 -9.49 19.09 23.43
C PRO A 603 -11.01 19.13 23.64
N GLY A 604 -11.46 19.56 24.83
CA GLY A 604 -12.87 19.65 25.18
C GLY A 604 -13.57 18.31 25.46
N VAL A 605 -12.88 17.17 25.31
CA VAL A 605 -13.47 15.83 25.48
C VAL A 605 -13.02 15.21 26.80
N ARG A 606 -13.98 15.02 27.72
CA ARG A 606 -13.76 14.34 29.00
C ARG A 606 -14.29 12.92 28.97
N GLN A 607 -13.48 11.98 29.45
CA GLN A 607 -13.82 10.57 29.51
C GLN A 607 -13.50 9.98 30.88
N ARG A 608 -14.38 9.11 31.38
CA ARG A 608 -14.05 8.24 32.51
C ARG A 608 -13.06 7.18 32.02
N MET A 609 -11.87 7.14 32.60
CA MET A 609 -10.80 6.19 32.30
C MET A 609 -10.58 5.25 33.49
N TRP A 610 -10.06 4.06 33.22
CA TRP A 610 -9.54 3.14 34.23
C TRP A 610 -8.04 3.37 34.33
N THR A 611 -7.55 3.68 35.52
CA THR A 611 -6.22 4.26 35.69
C THR A 611 -5.38 3.52 36.72
N PHE A 612 -4.06 3.62 36.60
CA PHE A 612 -3.14 3.38 37.70
C PHE A 612 -2.65 4.75 38.21
N GLY A 613 -2.88 5.07 39.47
CA GLY A 613 -2.44 6.35 40.06
C GLY A 613 -3.23 7.57 39.59
N GLY A 614 -4.47 7.37 39.10
CA GLY A 614 -5.36 8.45 38.68
C GLY A 614 -5.09 9.02 37.27
N THR A 615 -4.13 8.47 36.53
CA THR A 615 -3.82 8.88 35.16
C THR A 615 -3.78 7.70 34.18
N ALA A 616 -3.99 7.97 32.90
CA ALA A 616 -3.83 7.02 31.79
C ALA A 616 -2.93 7.70 30.73
N PRO A 617 -1.68 7.25 30.49
CA PRO A 617 -0.99 6.15 31.16
C PRO A 617 -0.80 6.40 32.67
N GLY A 618 -0.51 5.33 33.41
CA GLY A 618 -0.04 5.42 34.78
C GLY A 618 1.36 6.02 34.91
N PRO A 619 1.90 6.15 36.14
CA PRO A 619 3.24 6.69 36.38
C PRO A 619 4.35 5.91 35.67
N THR A 620 5.28 6.62 35.04
CA THR A 620 6.51 6.00 34.53
C THR A 620 7.41 5.59 35.70
N LEU A 621 7.83 4.34 35.73
CA LEU A 621 8.82 3.84 36.70
C LEU A 621 10.20 3.90 36.06
N HIS A 622 11.22 4.38 36.78
CA HIS A 622 12.57 4.55 36.22
C HIS A 622 13.62 3.94 37.15
N GLY A 623 14.54 3.16 36.60
CA GLY A 623 15.61 2.50 37.36
C GLY A 623 16.78 2.07 36.49
N ARG A 624 17.69 1.30 37.07
CA ARG A 624 18.87 0.72 36.40
C ARG A 624 18.80 -0.81 36.40
N VAL A 625 19.57 -1.42 35.50
CA VAL A 625 19.77 -2.88 35.52
C VAL A 625 20.27 -3.32 36.89
N GLY A 626 19.56 -4.28 37.49
CA GLY A 626 19.85 -4.83 38.81
C GLY A 626 18.94 -4.28 39.92
N ASP A 627 18.27 -3.15 39.71
CA ASP A 627 17.35 -2.58 40.71
C ASP A 627 16.14 -3.49 40.95
N VAL A 628 15.57 -3.38 42.15
CA VAL A 628 14.38 -4.12 42.56
C VAL A 628 13.19 -3.16 42.68
N PHE A 629 12.12 -3.45 41.95
CA PHE A 629 10.85 -2.74 42.08
C PHE A 629 9.93 -3.53 43.00
N GLU A 630 9.44 -2.88 44.05
CA GLU A 630 8.44 -3.41 44.98
C GLU A 630 7.17 -2.54 44.84
N VAL A 631 6.25 -3.00 44.00
CA VAL A 631 5.03 -2.29 43.64
C VAL A 631 3.87 -2.82 44.46
N THR A 632 3.29 -1.96 45.31
CA THR A 632 2.04 -2.25 46.00
C THR A 632 0.88 -1.79 45.12
N LEU A 633 0.17 -2.74 44.50
CA LEU A 633 -1.09 -2.48 43.84
C LEU A 633 -2.22 -2.48 44.86
N VAL A 634 -3.01 -1.41 44.90
CA VAL A 634 -4.24 -1.31 45.69
C VAL A 634 -5.41 -1.12 44.73
N ASN A 635 -6.44 -1.96 44.83
CA ASN A 635 -7.64 -1.79 44.01
C ASN A 635 -8.67 -0.92 44.72
N ASP A 636 -8.71 0.38 44.39
CA ASP A 636 -9.69 1.33 44.91
C ASP A 636 -10.93 1.45 44.01
N ASP A 637 -11.02 0.69 42.91
CA ASP A 637 -12.24 0.60 42.11
C ASP A 637 -13.28 -0.21 42.88
N ALA A 638 -14.42 0.42 43.18
CA ALA A 638 -15.51 -0.20 43.94
C ALA A 638 -16.30 -1.25 43.14
N ALA A 639 -16.20 -1.25 41.81
CA ALA A 639 -17.08 -2.01 40.92
C ALA A 639 -16.40 -3.20 40.23
N MET A 640 -15.06 -3.18 40.06
CA MET A 640 -14.38 -4.23 39.30
C MET A 640 -13.00 -4.62 39.84
N GLY A 641 -12.55 -5.79 39.40
CA GLY A 641 -11.25 -6.31 39.75
C GLY A 641 -10.14 -5.80 38.84
N HIS A 642 -8.96 -5.57 39.41
CA HIS A 642 -7.77 -5.11 38.68
C HIS A 642 -6.54 -5.92 39.08
N GLY A 643 -5.67 -6.18 38.11
CA GLY A 643 -4.38 -6.83 38.32
C GLY A 643 -3.27 -5.96 37.74
N ILE A 644 -2.04 -6.45 37.74
CA ILE A 644 -0.91 -5.78 37.12
C ILE A 644 0.12 -6.80 36.63
N ASP A 645 0.69 -6.52 35.47
CA ASP A 645 1.76 -7.25 34.81
C ASP A 645 2.85 -6.25 34.41
N PHE A 646 4.12 -6.60 34.67
CA PHE A 646 5.31 -5.81 34.37
C PHE A 646 6.21 -6.61 33.43
N HIS A 647 6.38 -6.14 32.19
CA HIS A 647 7.24 -6.82 31.21
C HIS A 647 8.73 -6.69 31.54
N ALA A 648 9.11 -5.74 32.41
CA ALA A 648 10.46 -5.61 32.95
C ALA A 648 10.84 -6.70 33.97
N GLY A 649 9.91 -7.58 34.37
CA GLY A 649 10.12 -8.62 35.36
C GLY A 649 9.81 -10.02 34.83
N SER A 650 10.52 -11.03 35.33
CA SER A 650 10.28 -12.45 35.02
C SER A 650 9.81 -13.19 36.28
N LEU A 651 8.48 -13.37 36.41
CA LEU A 651 7.86 -14.07 37.53
C LEU A 651 6.78 -15.03 37.03
N ALA A 652 6.52 -16.10 37.79
CA ALA A 652 5.34 -16.94 37.55
C ALA A 652 4.06 -16.12 37.81
N PRO A 653 3.06 -16.13 36.89
CA PRO A 653 1.94 -15.19 36.92
C PRO A 653 0.92 -15.47 38.04
N ASP A 654 0.75 -16.73 38.46
CA ASP A 654 -0.38 -17.21 39.27
C ASP A 654 -0.64 -16.41 40.56
N ARG A 655 0.41 -15.86 41.17
CA ARG A 655 0.33 -15.06 42.39
C ARG A 655 0.44 -13.56 42.14
N PRO A 656 1.52 -13.03 41.54
CA PRO A 656 1.75 -11.60 41.41
C PRO A 656 0.84 -10.93 40.36
N MET A 657 0.28 -11.68 39.40
CA MET A 657 -0.56 -11.13 38.32
C MET A 657 -2.05 -11.47 38.48
N ARG A 658 -2.47 -11.99 39.64
CA ARG A 658 -3.88 -12.31 39.89
C ARG A 658 -4.75 -11.05 39.94
N THR A 659 -6.03 -11.20 39.62
CA THR A 659 -7.03 -10.14 39.80
C THR A 659 -7.27 -9.87 41.30
N LEU A 660 -7.17 -8.60 41.69
CA LEU A 660 -7.55 -8.10 43.01
C LEU A 660 -9.01 -7.64 42.98
N ARG A 661 -9.80 -8.07 43.96
CA ARG A 661 -11.16 -7.54 44.17
C ARG A 661 -11.12 -6.09 44.68
N PRO A 662 -12.22 -5.33 44.60
CA PRO A 662 -12.33 -4.03 45.26
C PRO A 662 -11.84 -4.08 46.72
N GLY A 663 -10.96 -3.16 47.10
CA GLY A 663 -10.36 -3.04 48.43
C GLY A 663 -9.16 -3.97 48.71
N GLU A 664 -8.86 -4.92 47.82
CA GLU A 664 -7.68 -5.79 47.98
C GLU A 664 -6.38 -5.08 47.61
N ARG A 665 -5.27 -5.59 48.16
CA ARG A 665 -3.90 -5.15 47.83
C ARG A 665 -2.97 -6.32 47.56
N LEU A 666 -1.94 -6.07 46.76
CA LEU A 666 -0.90 -7.03 46.42
C LEU A 666 0.45 -6.33 46.29
N VAL A 667 1.50 -6.95 46.82
CA VAL A 667 2.88 -6.52 46.56
C VAL A 667 3.44 -7.36 45.40
N TYR A 668 3.69 -6.71 44.28
CA TYR A 668 4.41 -7.26 43.13
C TYR A 668 5.87 -6.84 43.24
N ARG A 669 6.79 -7.80 43.39
CA ARG A 669 8.22 -7.51 43.50
C ARG A 669 9.03 -8.19 42.39
N PHE A 670 9.73 -7.42 41.57
CA PHE A 670 10.62 -7.94 40.53
C PHE A 670 11.98 -7.24 40.53
N ARG A 671 13.01 -7.94 40.06
CA ARG A 671 14.32 -7.35 39.75
C ARG A 671 14.37 -7.02 38.25
N ALA A 672 14.78 -5.81 37.91
CA ALA A 672 14.97 -5.40 36.52
C ALA A 672 16.30 -5.95 36.00
N GLU A 673 16.30 -7.15 35.44
CA GLU A 673 17.53 -7.82 34.97
C GLU A 673 18.02 -7.31 33.60
N ARG A 674 17.15 -6.59 32.87
CA ARG A 674 17.38 -6.17 31.49
C ARG A 674 17.03 -4.70 31.32
N ALA A 675 17.88 -3.99 30.55
CA ALA A 675 17.64 -2.62 30.16
C ALA A 675 16.58 -2.52 29.06
N GLY A 676 15.85 -1.41 29.02
CA GLY A 676 14.81 -1.18 28.02
C GLY A 676 13.70 -0.25 28.47
N ALA A 677 12.81 0.05 27.54
CA ALA A 677 11.53 0.71 27.80
C ALA A 677 10.45 -0.37 27.74
N TRP A 678 9.86 -0.69 28.88
CA TRP A 678 8.97 -1.83 29.05
C TRP A 678 7.55 -1.37 29.31
N LEU A 679 6.58 -2.10 28.76
CA LEU A 679 5.18 -1.92 29.11
C LEU A 679 4.90 -2.53 30.50
N TYR A 680 4.05 -1.87 31.27
CA TYR A 680 3.28 -2.53 32.33
C TYR A 680 1.80 -2.24 32.11
N HIS A 681 0.94 -3.19 32.45
CA HIS A 681 -0.49 -3.07 32.21
C HIS A 681 -1.33 -3.93 33.16
N CYS A 682 -2.66 -3.74 33.16
CA CYS A 682 -3.56 -4.59 33.92
C CYS A 682 -3.55 -6.03 33.39
N SER A 683 -3.53 -7.02 34.29
CA SER A 683 -3.55 -8.46 33.96
C SER A 683 -4.94 -9.11 34.08
N THR A 684 -5.98 -8.34 34.45
CA THR A 684 -7.35 -8.86 34.56
C THR A 684 -7.99 -9.04 33.19
N ALA A 685 -8.65 -10.19 32.99
CA ALA A 685 -9.42 -10.45 31.78
C ALA A 685 -10.79 -9.72 31.79
N PRO A 686 -11.27 -9.20 30.64
CA PRO A 686 -10.60 -9.17 29.34
C PRO A 686 -9.56 -8.03 29.24
N MET A 687 -8.28 -8.38 29.09
CA MET A 687 -7.17 -7.41 29.13
C MET A 687 -7.30 -6.29 28.09
N LEU A 688 -7.79 -6.61 26.89
CA LEU A 688 -8.07 -5.62 25.82
C LEU A 688 -8.89 -4.43 26.34
N GLN A 689 -9.89 -4.70 27.18
CA GLN A 689 -10.77 -3.69 27.75
C GLN A 689 -10.05 -2.86 28.83
N HIS A 690 -9.22 -3.50 29.66
CA HIS A 690 -8.47 -2.79 30.70
C HIS A 690 -7.39 -1.88 30.10
N LEU A 691 -6.60 -2.36 29.14
CA LEU A 691 -5.63 -1.53 28.42
C LEU A 691 -6.34 -0.42 27.64
N GLY A 692 -7.36 -0.76 26.85
CA GLY A 692 -8.09 0.22 26.02
C GLY A 692 -8.81 1.32 26.81
N ASN A 693 -9.05 1.12 28.10
CA ASN A 693 -9.61 2.14 29.00
C ASN A 693 -8.54 2.88 29.84
N GLY A 694 -7.25 2.62 29.63
CA GLY A 694 -6.16 3.43 30.20
C GLY A 694 -5.21 2.74 31.17
N MET A 695 -5.39 1.44 31.46
CA MET A 695 -4.58 0.73 32.46
C MET A 695 -3.27 0.19 31.89
N TYR A 696 -2.39 1.11 31.50
CA TYR A 696 -1.05 0.83 31.00
C TYR A 696 -0.06 1.93 31.44
N GLY A 697 1.23 1.66 31.40
CA GLY A 697 2.30 2.64 31.63
C GLY A 697 3.67 2.09 31.24
N ALA A 698 4.73 2.83 31.55
CA ALA A 698 6.10 2.49 31.15
C ALA A 698 6.99 2.21 32.36
N VAL A 699 7.89 1.24 32.22
CA VAL A 699 9.09 1.07 33.06
C VAL A 699 10.31 1.33 32.20
N VAL A 700 11.10 2.33 32.52
CA VAL A 700 12.36 2.65 31.85
C VAL A 700 13.50 2.10 32.71
N ILE A 701 14.34 1.25 32.12
CA ILE A 701 15.54 0.70 32.76
C ILE A 701 16.75 1.10 31.92
N ASP A 702 17.60 1.97 32.49
CA ASP A 702 18.80 2.46 31.83
C ASP A 702 19.77 1.31 31.51
N PRO A 703 20.30 1.22 30.26
CA PRO A 703 21.42 0.33 29.99
C PRO A 703 22.69 0.79 30.74
N PRO A 704 23.56 -0.15 31.12
CA PRO A 704 24.84 0.19 31.73
C PRO A 704 25.64 1.14 30.84
N GLY A 705 26.18 2.21 31.42
CA GLY A 705 27.00 3.19 30.70
C GLY A 705 26.21 4.14 29.79
N LEU A 706 24.88 4.23 29.94
CA LEU A 706 24.06 5.16 29.18
C LEU A 706 24.57 6.60 29.32
N ALA A 707 24.98 7.20 28.19
CA ALA A 707 25.47 8.57 28.15
C ALA A 707 24.39 9.56 28.61
N LYS A 708 24.79 10.70 29.17
CA LYS A 708 23.85 11.76 29.54
C LYS A 708 23.34 12.46 28.29
N ALA A 709 22.04 12.70 28.22
CA ALA A 709 21.43 13.65 27.29
C ALA A 709 21.01 14.90 28.08
N ASP A 710 20.97 16.05 27.42
CA ASP A 710 20.57 17.32 28.04
C ASP A 710 19.06 17.31 28.36
N HIS A 711 18.27 16.71 27.45
CA HIS A 711 16.83 16.50 27.62
C HIS A 711 16.49 15.03 27.51
N THR A 712 15.63 14.51 28.38
CA THR A 712 15.11 13.15 28.28
C THR A 712 13.60 13.15 28.42
N TYR A 713 12.93 12.57 27.43
CA TYR A 713 11.48 12.47 27.34
C TYR A 713 11.03 11.01 27.33
N VAL A 714 9.80 10.75 27.77
CA VAL A 714 9.10 9.47 27.65
C VAL A 714 7.73 9.67 27.00
N LEU A 715 7.49 8.94 25.92
CA LEU A 715 6.28 8.98 25.12
C LEU A 715 5.66 7.58 25.06
N VAL A 716 4.49 7.42 25.66
CA VAL A 716 3.71 6.18 25.63
C VAL A 716 2.63 6.32 24.57
N SER A 717 2.79 5.62 23.46
CA SER A 717 1.81 5.57 22.37
C SER A 717 0.69 4.60 22.71
N SER A 718 -0.55 5.01 22.47
CA SER A 718 -1.73 4.16 22.69
C SER A 718 -2.92 4.62 21.86
N GLN A 719 -3.94 3.76 21.82
CA GLN A 719 -5.20 4.04 21.16
C GLN A 719 -6.25 4.52 22.17
N LEU A 720 -7.05 5.50 21.78
CA LEU A 720 -8.15 6.04 22.58
C LEU A 720 -9.49 5.57 22.00
N TYR A 721 -10.30 4.91 22.83
CA TYR A 721 -11.65 4.47 22.50
C TYR A 721 -12.66 5.27 23.32
N LEU A 722 -13.35 6.19 22.68
CA LEU A 722 -14.29 7.07 23.35
C LEU A 722 -15.58 6.34 23.78
N GLY A 723 -16.29 6.89 24.75
CA GLY A 723 -17.59 6.39 25.21
C GLY A 723 -17.54 5.65 26.56
N THR A 724 -18.64 4.99 26.93
CA THR A 724 -18.76 4.35 28.25
C THR A 724 -17.78 3.18 28.40
N PRO A 725 -16.83 3.25 29.37
CA PRO A 725 -15.87 2.18 29.63
C PRO A 725 -16.55 0.85 29.83
N GLY A 726 -16.16 -0.11 29.00
CA GLY A 726 -16.59 -1.48 29.07
C GLY A 726 -17.95 -1.80 28.44
N SER A 727 -18.62 -0.80 27.86
CA SER A 727 -19.85 -1.02 27.08
C SER A 727 -19.61 -1.91 25.86
N THR A 728 -20.64 -2.65 25.45
CA THR A 728 -20.58 -3.53 24.26
C THR A 728 -20.13 -2.79 23.01
N ALA A 729 -20.59 -1.54 22.81
CA ALA A 729 -20.22 -0.72 21.66
C ALA A 729 -18.72 -0.36 21.65
N GLN A 730 -18.20 0.11 22.80
CA GLN A 730 -16.79 0.47 22.93
C GLN A 730 -15.88 -0.76 22.80
N VAL A 731 -16.21 -1.88 23.46
CA VAL A 731 -15.46 -3.14 23.36
C VAL A 731 -15.49 -3.70 21.94
N ALA A 732 -16.61 -3.56 21.22
CA ALA A 732 -16.70 -3.99 19.83
C ALA A 732 -15.77 -3.15 18.92
N ARG A 733 -15.62 -1.84 19.17
CA ARG A 733 -14.62 -1.00 18.49
C ARG A 733 -13.19 -1.42 18.83
N MET A 734 -12.89 -1.72 20.10
CA MET A 734 -11.58 -2.26 20.51
C MET A 734 -11.26 -3.56 19.75
N ARG A 735 -12.20 -4.51 19.68
CA ARG A 735 -12.01 -5.80 18.99
C ARG A 735 -11.84 -5.67 17.47
N ARG A 736 -12.47 -4.66 16.86
CA ARG A 736 -12.33 -4.35 15.43
C ARG A 736 -11.13 -3.45 15.13
N ASN A 737 -10.41 -3.01 16.16
CA ASN A 737 -9.33 -2.05 16.06
C ASN A 737 -9.74 -0.74 15.36
N THR A 738 -10.87 -0.17 15.77
CA THR A 738 -11.38 1.12 15.26
C THR A 738 -11.38 2.16 16.38
N PRO A 739 -10.22 2.68 16.82
CA PRO A 739 -10.15 3.70 17.84
C PRO A 739 -10.62 5.05 17.32
N ASP A 740 -10.99 5.91 18.26
CA ASP A 740 -11.46 7.26 17.98
C ASP A 740 -10.28 8.24 17.84
N ALA A 741 -9.14 7.93 18.45
CA ALA A 741 -7.87 8.65 18.32
C ALA A 741 -6.65 7.77 18.64
N TRP A 742 -5.47 8.22 18.26
CA TRP A 742 -4.19 7.70 18.75
C TRP A 742 -3.48 8.81 19.51
N VAL A 743 -2.78 8.47 20.57
CA VAL A 743 -2.32 9.47 21.54
C VAL A 743 -0.92 9.16 22.05
N PHE A 744 -0.13 10.22 22.26
CA PHE A 744 1.04 10.17 23.11
C PHE A 744 0.65 10.57 24.52
N ASN A 745 1.05 9.77 25.51
CA ASN A 745 0.83 10.06 26.92
C ASN A 745 -0.66 10.31 27.26
N GLY A 746 -1.55 9.57 26.59
CA GLY A 746 -2.97 9.44 26.95
C GLY A 746 -3.91 10.54 26.46
N VAL A 747 -3.39 11.62 25.87
CA VAL A 747 -4.21 12.77 25.43
C VAL A 747 -3.91 13.11 23.96
N ALA A 748 -4.96 13.13 23.13
CA ALA A 748 -4.84 13.41 21.71
C ALA A 748 -4.41 14.86 21.45
N GLY A 749 -3.35 15.06 20.67
CA GLY A 749 -2.87 16.38 20.24
C GLY A 749 -2.31 17.29 21.33
N GLN A 750 -2.13 16.81 22.58
CA GLN A 750 -1.70 17.68 23.68
C GLN A 750 -0.37 18.39 23.42
N TYR A 751 0.57 17.71 22.77
CA TYR A 751 1.90 18.24 22.50
C TYR A 751 1.98 19.13 21.26
N ALA A 752 0.90 19.22 20.48
CA ALA A 752 0.78 20.24 19.43
C ALA A 752 0.48 21.61 20.06
N GLN A 753 -0.33 21.64 21.11
CA GLN A 753 -0.68 22.87 21.84
C GLN A 753 0.24 23.16 23.03
N ARG A 754 0.97 22.16 23.53
CA ARG A 754 1.96 22.27 24.62
C ARG A 754 3.28 21.61 24.18
N PRO A 755 4.09 22.29 23.34
CA PRO A 755 5.31 21.73 22.78
C PRO A 755 6.33 21.30 23.83
N LEU A 756 7.11 20.27 23.50
CA LEU A 756 8.32 19.89 24.24
C LEU A 756 9.40 20.94 23.97
N LYS A 757 10.32 21.17 24.91
CA LYS A 757 11.28 22.29 24.83
C LYS A 757 12.72 21.78 24.80
N VAL A 758 13.51 22.24 23.85
CA VAL A 758 14.95 21.92 23.73
C VAL A 758 15.70 23.18 23.29
N ARG A 759 17.03 23.25 23.44
CA ARG A 759 17.84 24.31 22.80
C ARG A 759 18.67 23.78 21.64
N ALA A 760 18.97 24.64 20.68
CA ALA A 760 19.84 24.31 19.57
C ALA A 760 21.22 23.87 20.09
N GLY A 761 21.79 22.83 19.47
CA GLY A 761 23.04 22.20 19.88
C GLY A 761 22.93 21.25 21.08
N GLU A 762 21.80 21.19 21.80
CA GLU A 762 21.60 20.26 22.92
C GLU A 762 21.07 18.90 22.45
N ARG A 763 21.48 17.85 23.16
CA ARG A 763 21.11 16.46 22.87
C ARG A 763 19.82 16.08 23.57
N ALA A 764 18.85 15.55 22.82
CA ALA A 764 17.60 15.06 23.37
C ALA A 764 17.45 13.55 23.17
N ARG A 765 17.02 12.85 24.22
CA ARG A 765 16.64 11.43 24.20
C ARG A 765 15.12 11.30 24.32
N PHE A 766 14.51 10.51 23.44
CA PHE A 766 13.09 10.19 23.48
C PHE A 766 12.90 8.69 23.70
N TRP A 767 12.51 8.30 24.91
CA TRP A 767 12.02 6.96 25.20
C TRP A 767 10.61 6.80 24.66
N VAL A 768 10.35 5.70 23.95
CA VAL A 768 9.04 5.42 23.35
C VAL A 768 8.59 4.02 23.73
N VAL A 769 7.34 3.89 24.16
CA VAL A 769 6.68 2.60 24.44
C VAL A 769 5.39 2.53 23.64
N ALA A 770 5.21 1.47 22.87
CA ALA A 770 3.98 1.19 22.13
C ALA A 770 3.01 0.38 23.01
N ALA A 771 2.18 1.05 23.81
CA ALA A 771 1.30 0.35 24.77
C ALA A 771 0.11 -0.39 24.12
N GLY A 772 -0.32 0.04 22.92
CA GLY A 772 -1.46 -0.55 22.22
C GLY A 772 -2.82 -0.02 22.70
N PRO A 773 -3.86 -0.86 22.89
CA PRO A 773 -3.80 -2.32 23.05
C PRO A 773 -3.53 -3.15 21.79
N SER A 774 -3.61 -2.57 20.58
CA SER A 774 -3.51 -3.34 19.33
C SER A 774 -2.44 -2.85 18.37
N ASP A 775 -2.28 -1.54 18.22
CA ASP A 775 -1.34 -0.97 17.23
C ASP A 775 0.05 -0.73 17.80
N GLY A 776 1.05 -0.83 16.91
CA GLY A 776 2.40 -0.32 17.14
C GLY A 776 2.52 1.17 16.77
N ILE A 777 3.75 1.66 16.70
CA ILE A 777 4.08 3.04 16.30
C ILE A 777 5.32 3.07 15.40
N ALA A 778 5.34 3.99 14.43
CA ALA A 778 6.54 4.36 13.69
C ALA A 778 7.01 5.77 14.13
N PHE A 779 7.69 5.89 15.27
CA PHE A 779 8.00 7.21 15.85
C PHE A 779 9.04 7.96 15.01
N HIS A 780 8.71 9.19 14.63
CA HIS A 780 9.55 10.06 13.79
C HIS A 780 9.53 11.50 14.32
N ILE A 781 10.65 12.20 14.20
CA ILE A 781 10.74 13.65 14.42
C ILE A 781 11.17 14.31 13.11
N VAL A 782 10.24 15.04 12.49
CA VAL A 782 10.40 15.72 11.20
C VAL A 782 11.52 16.75 11.30
N GLY A 783 12.42 16.73 10.32
CA GLY A 783 13.57 17.63 10.25
C GLY A 783 14.78 17.17 11.06
N THR A 784 14.73 15.96 11.63
CA THR A 784 15.88 15.37 12.34
C THR A 784 16.23 14.00 11.78
N VAL A 785 17.47 13.58 12.05
CA VAL A 785 17.94 12.20 11.87
C VAL A 785 18.42 11.74 13.24
N PHE A 786 17.98 10.56 13.66
CA PHE A 786 18.47 9.94 14.89
C PHE A 786 19.86 9.39 14.66
N ASP A 787 20.81 9.84 15.48
CA ASP A 787 22.17 9.30 15.51
C ASP A 787 22.29 8.10 16.46
N THR A 788 21.26 7.87 17.30
CA THR A 788 21.22 6.75 18.24
C THR A 788 19.84 6.13 18.24
N VAL A 789 19.79 4.81 18.18
CA VAL A 789 18.55 4.03 18.26
C VAL A 789 18.80 2.82 19.14
N TYR A 790 17.99 2.68 20.17
CA TYR A 790 17.95 1.53 21.04
C TYR A 790 16.54 0.93 21.00
N LYS A 791 16.43 -0.37 20.72
CA LYS A 791 15.15 -1.07 20.57
C LYS A 791 15.23 -2.43 21.24
N GLU A 792 14.27 -2.74 22.10
CA GLU A 792 14.09 -4.09 22.68
C GLU A 792 15.36 -4.69 23.30
N GLY A 793 16.14 -3.87 24.01
CA GLY A 793 17.35 -4.32 24.70
C GLY A 793 18.67 -4.15 23.93
N ALA A 794 18.63 -3.69 22.66
CA ALA A 794 19.82 -3.58 21.81
C ALA A 794 19.95 -2.23 21.11
N TYR A 795 21.19 -1.73 20.99
CA TYR A 795 21.51 -0.62 20.11
C TYR A 795 21.46 -1.08 18.65
N LEU A 796 20.61 -0.44 17.86
CA LEU A 796 20.61 -0.55 16.40
C LEU A 796 21.51 0.51 15.76
N LEU A 797 21.71 1.62 16.46
CA LEU A 797 22.59 2.72 16.05
C LEU A 797 23.18 3.38 17.30
N GLN A 798 24.47 3.73 17.23
CA GLN A 798 25.23 4.42 18.29
C GLN A 798 25.73 5.78 17.77
N PRO A 799 26.00 6.76 18.64
CA PRO A 799 26.27 8.15 18.24
C PRO A 799 27.48 8.35 17.32
N ASP A 800 28.47 7.45 17.37
CA ASP A 800 29.71 7.48 16.59
C ASP A 800 29.61 6.71 15.26
N ALA A 801 28.47 6.08 15.01
CA ALA A 801 28.23 5.38 13.75
C ALA A 801 28.06 6.39 12.60
N ALA A 802 28.58 6.06 11.42
CA ALA A 802 28.41 6.88 10.21
C ALA A 802 26.97 6.87 9.64
N GLY A 803 26.08 6.06 10.20
CA GLY A 803 24.69 5.90 9.76
C GLY A 803 23.71 6.75 10.56
N GLY A 804 22.48 6.84 10.09
CA GLY A 804 21.37 7.53 10.77
C GLY A 804 20.09 6.71 10.68
N SER A 805 19.17 6.93 11.62
CA SER A 805 17.81 6.39 11.54
C SER A 805 16.78 7.50 11.44
N GLN A 806 15.78 7.29 10.60
CA GLN A 806 14.65 8.21 10.44
C GLN A 806 13.49 7.88 11.38
N VAL A 807 13.33 6.62 11.77
CA VAL A 807 12.14 6.11 12.48
C VAL A 807 12.57 5.12 13.54
N LEU A 808 11.92 5.16 14.71
CA LEU A 808 11.89 4.06 15.66
C LEU A 808 10.57 3.30 15.47
N ASP A 809 10.62 2.15 14.80
CA ASP A 809 9.47 1.27 14.62
C ASP A 809 9.32 0.37 15.85
N LEU A 810 8.12 0.33 16.44
CA LEU A 810 7.78 -0.49 17.60
C LEU A 810 6.47 -1.21 17.31
N ALA A 811 6.46 -2.54 17.41
CA ALA A 811 5.21 -3.30 17.48
C ALA A 811 4.51 -3.05 18.83
N ALA A 812 3.24 -3.44 18.94
CA ALA A 812 2.54 -3.38 20.22
C ALA A 812 3.32 -4.13 21.32
N ALA A 813 3.37 -3.53 22.51
CA ALA A 813 4.15 -3.92 23.68
C ALA A 813 5.69 -3.78 23.55
N GLN A 814 6.22 -3.21 22.47
CA GLN A 814 7.66 -2.95 22.34
C GLN A 814 8.04 -1.54 22.83
N GLY A 815 9.32 -1.38 23.19
CA GLY A 815 9.86 -0.08 23.53
C GLY A 815 11.34 0.10 23.22
N GLY A 816 11.77 1.35 23.30
CA GLY A 816 13.12 1.78 22.94
C GLY A 816 13.36 3.26 23.20
N PHE A 817 14.49 3.77 22.72
CA PHE A 817 14.73 5.21 22.65
C PHE A 817 15.47 5.61 21.37
N VAL A 818 15.33 6.88 21.03
CA VAL A 818 16.13 7.55 20.01
C VAL A 818 16.82 8.78 20.58
N GLU A 819 17.95 9.16 19.99
CA GLU A 819 18.63 10.42 20.33
C GLU A 819 18.98 11.19 19.06
N THR A 820 18.93 12.51 19.19
CA THR A 820 19.37 13.44 18.16
C THR A 820 19.79 14.76 18.81
N THR A 821 20.56 15.55 18.07
CA THR A 821 20.94 16.91 18.43
C THR A 821 20.25 17.85 17.45
N PHE A 822 19.50 18.84 17.96
CA PHE A 822 18.79 19.78 17.10
C PHE A 822 19.76 20.88 16.63
N PRO A 823 20.02 21.03 15.33
CA PRO A 823 21.09 21.90 14.86
C PRO A 823 20.73 23.40 14.93
N GLU A 824 19.45 23.75 14.83
CA GLU A 824 18.98 25.12 14.71
C GLU A 824 17.66 25.30 15.47
N ALA A 825 17.35 26.54 15.87
CA ALA A 825 16.07 26.87 16.46
C ALA A 825 14.91 26.65 15.48
N GLY A 826 13.76 26.20 15.97
CA GLY A 826 12.63 25.86 15.13
C GLY A 826 11.55 25.04 15.83
N HIS A 827 10.56 24.63 15.04
CA HIS A 827 9.46 23.78 15.51
C HIS A 827 9.52 22.45 14.75
N TYR A 828 9.97 21.40 15.42
CA TYR A 828 10.16 20.08 14.86
C TYR A 828 8.97 19.20 15.24
N ALA A 829 8.16 18.80 14.26
CA ALA A 829 6.99 17.97 14.53
C ALA A 829 7.42 16.53 14.82
N PHE A 830 6.94 15.94 15.90
CA PHE A 830 7.07 14.51 16.15
C PHE A 830 5.73 13.80 15.93
N VAL A 831 5.77 12.61 15.34
CA VAL A 831 4.58 11.89 14.86
C VAL A 831 4.72 10.38 15.03
N ASP A 832 3.59 9.69 15.07
CA ASP A 832 3.51 8.32 14.56
C ASP A 832 3.47 8.37 13.02
N HIS A 833 4.42 7.73 12.35
CA HIS A 833 4.54 7.78 10.90
C HIS A 833 3.47 6.94 10.16
N ASP A 834 2.61 6.21 10.88
CA ASP A 834 1.28 5.90 10.34
C ASP A 834 0.42 7.16 10.38
N MET A 835 0.27 7.82 9.23
CA MET A 835 -0.39 9.12 9.15
C MET A 835 -1.85 9.10 9.62
N ARG A 836 -2.51 7.92 9.62
CA ARG A 836 -3.85 7.80 10.23
C ARG A 836 -3.80 8.08 11.72
N HIS A 837 -2.73 7.64 12.40
CA HIS A 837 -2.53 7.83 13.83
C HIS A 837 -2.11 9.28 14.13
N ALA A 838 -1.16 9.83 13.35
CA ALA A 838 -0.74 11.22 13.50
C ALA A 838 -1.91 12.20 13.34
N GLU A 839 -2.66 12.10 12.24
CA GLU A 839 -3.80 12.97 11.94
C GLU A 839 -4.95 12.82 12.95
N ALA A 840 -5.02 11.67 13.63
CA ALA A 840 -6.00 11.38 14.67
C ALA A 840 -5.47 11.61 16.11
N GLY A 841 -4.31 12.25 16.28
CA GLY A 841 -3.87 12.80 17.57
C GLY A 841 -2.47 12.39 18.05
N ALA A 842 -1.82 11.42 17.40
CA ALA A 842 -0.47 10.97 17.77
C ALA A 842 0.60 11.84 17.13
N HIS A 843 0.57 13.13 17.46
CA HIS A 843 1.57 14.11 17.03
C HIS A 843 1.82 15.18 18.10
N GLY A 844 2.92 15.90 17.94
CA GLY A 844 3.27 17.06 18.74
C GLY A 844 4.43 17.83 18.15
N THR A 845 4.92 18.82 18.89
CA THR A 845 6.02 19.69 18.46
C THR A 845 7.12 19.69 19.51
N VAL A 846 8.37 19.59 19.05
CA VAL A 846 9.56 20.00 19.80
C VAL A 846 9.89 21.42 19.38
N GLU A 847 9.73 22.37 20.28
CA GLU A 847 10.15 23.75 20.10
C GLU A 847 11.59 23.89 20.58
N VAL A 848 12.47 24.22 19.62
CA VAL A 848 13.89 24.40 19.82
C VAL A 848 14.17 25.89 19.83
N THR A 849 14.71 26.39 20.95
CA THR A 849 15.14 27.79 21.07
C THR A 849 16.63 27.93 20.78
N ASP A 850 17.10 29.15 20.54
CA ASP A 850 18.53 29.47 20.51
C ASP A 850 19.24 29.20 21.85
#